data_AF-A0A9X0D7Q1-F1
#
_entry.id   AF-A0A9X0D7Q1-F1
#
_cell.length_a   1.000
_cell.length_b   1.000
_cell.length_c   1.000
_cell.angle_alpha   90.00
_cell.angle_beta   90.00
_cell.angle_gamma   90.00
#
_symmetry.space_group_name_H-M   'P 1'
#
loop_
_entity.id
_entity.type
_entity.pdbx_description
1 polymer ?
#
loop_
_entity_poly.entity_id
_entity_poly.type
_entity_poly.pdbx_seq_one_letter_code
_entity_poly.pdbx_strand_id
1 'polypeptide(L)'
;MLEEDHAMSTLEDMILQAKVLINNSNDDVILCGKKPNIVRNSPVKLVAILGETVNLVCEVNSTLEVEYLWTKNDQPLEETNSTVLKLENVTKESEGAYKCQAFNKRGSTVSNVTILVVHQRPNITEQPPDAQGLVGDEIFSMVCNSTGIPRPLTEWFFIPMKGDNHDAVRVNTTAPVLQMPNLTTANAGFYYCNVSNLHGKVQSRMATLDVLRFVPGVPRIVVSLKLKKCMSATSPGNNRSQCNGNASIKYQVDSAAFEYITQKMFERMRWPVEKIESEHYEPFPNASVSFVVNGDDSSIPEGKRREALNSFALSRRRMGNSLKRLYSALEEDGMKFKWKNVTISGDKESLVFGFLPQRCPNGTRRHENGFLCVYCSPGSYGVANGTCLQCPAGTYQPDDGSTRCLKCPFRISSTEPGAVRESQCIDISIPCQPPEITTKRAQAPKLMKNLYRTGETVMLGCEPGYRVAGNGTQECNEGNWTTSDFYCEKTCFPPWSELKKRCYLVIEAPTHRWKDASAKCLKLSSHMITISSEEENEFTGQLVKVYLEEKKLGQVQMWLGLRKLHAKGHFRWVDGSPLEGYTNWTPGEPNNSNGRELCSEMLVSGKSWLNRWNDVNCDTAGYKSITVCEKPLREGD
;
A
#
# COMPACT_ATOMS: atom_id res chain seq x y z
N MET A 1 -28.86 -3.08 -96.06
CA MET A 1 -27.49 -2.59 -96.30
C MET A 1 -27.37 -1.10 -95.92
N LEU A 2 -27.90 -0.69 -94.75
CA LEU A 2 -27.87 0.71 -94.25
C LEU A 2 -27.97 0.81 -92.70
N GLU A 3 -27.57 -0.21 -91.92
CA GLU A 3 -27.65 -0.14 -90.45
C GLU A 3 -26.31 -0.31 -89.70
N GLU A 4 -25.20 -0.65 -90.36
CA GLU A 4 -23.89 -0.78 -89.69
C GLU A 4 -23.07 0.53 -89.64
N ASP A 5 -23.28 1.46 -90.57
CA ASP A 5 -22.48 2.70 -90.64
C ASP A 5 -22.81 3.71 -89.53
N HIS A 6 -24.03 3.69 -88.97
CA HIS A 6 -24.42 4.66 -87.95
C HIS A 6 -23.85 4.32 -86.57
N ALA A 7 -23.61 3.02 -86.30
CA ALA A 7 -22.95 2.54 -85.10
C ALA A 7 -21.42 2.67 -85.18
N MET A 8 -20.85 2.47 -86.37
CA MET A 8 -19.41 2.65 -86.61
C MET A 8 -19.02 4.12 -86.52
N SER A 9 -19.80 5.02 -87.12
CA SER A 9 -19.51 6.46 -87.06
C SER A 9 -19.66 7.04 -85.66
N THR A 10 -20.62 6.55 -84.86
CA THR A 10 -20.75 6.95 -83.45
C THR A 10 -19.62 6.40 -82.60
N LEU A 11 -19.12 5.19 -82.87
CA LEU A 11 -17.94 4.65 -82.21
C LEU A 11 -16.67 5.42 -82.59
N GLU A 12 -16.52 5.77 -83.87
CA GLU A 12 -15.41 6.60 -84.36
C GLU A 12 -15.45 8.00 -83.76
N ASP A 13 -16.62 8.62 -83.66
CA ASP A 13 -16.79 9.92 -83.00
C ASP A 13 -16.50 9.83 -81.49
N MET A 14 -16.91 8.76 -80.82
CA MET A 14 -16.58 8.53 -79.41
C MET A 14 -15.08 8.30 -79.20
N ILE A 15 -14.42 7.58 -80.11
CA ILE A 15 -12.97 7.35 -80.08
C ILE A 15 -12.22 8.66 -80.40
N LEU A 16 -12.73 9.46 -81.32
CA LEU A 16 -12.16 10.76 -81.68
C LEU A 16 -12.34 11.76 -80.53
N GLN A 17 -13.50 11.81 -79.89
CA GLN A 17 -13.74 12.59 -78.68
C GLN A 17 -12.86 12.12 -77.51
N ALA A 18 -12.70 10.81 -77.31
CA ALA A 18 -11.79 10.26 -76.30
C ALA A 18 -10.33 10.61 -76.60
N LYS A 19 -9.89 10.55 -77.87
CA LYS A 19 -8.54 10.97 -78.30
C LYS A 19 -8.32 12.46 -78.14
N VAL A 20 -9.31 13.30 -78.44
CA VAL A 20 -9.26 14.75 -78.25
C VAL A 20 -9.23 15.09 -76.75
N LEU A 21 -10.00 14.40 -75.91
CA LEU A 21 -9.94 14.53 -74.45
C LEU A 21 -8.59 14.10 -73.88
N ILE A 22 -7.99 13.04 -74.44
CA ILE A 22 -6.65 12.55 -74.06
C ILE A 22 -5.55 13.53 -74.50
N ASN A 23 -5.61 14.07 -75.72
CA ASN A 23 -4.59 15.00 -76.25
C ASN A 23 -4.72 16.42 -75.70
N ASN A 24 -5.93 16.88 -75.36
CA ASN A 24 -6.16 18.21 -74.76
C ASN A 24 -6.07 18.20 -73.23
N SER A 25 -6.04 17.01 -72.63
CA SER A 25 -5.67 16.84 -71.23
C SER A 25 -4.16 17.05 -71.09
N ASN A 26 -3.73 18.23 -70.65
CA ASN A 26 -2.35 18.50 -70.19
C ASN A 26 -1.98 17.73 -68.89
N ASP A 27 -2.75 16.70 -68.55
CA ASP A 27 -2.63 15.95 -67.31
C ASP A 27 -1.95 14.59 -67.59
N ASP A 28 -0.62 14.61 -67.77
CA ASP A 28 0.24 13.40 -67.89
C ASP A 28 0.02 12.39 -66.75
N VAL A 29 -0.54 12.89 -65.64
CA VAL A 29 -0.95 12.18 -64.43
C VAL A 29 -2.05 11.13 -64.72
N ILE A 30 -2.86 11.30 -65.78
CA ILE A 30 -3.99 10.41 -66.14
C ILE A 30 -3.60 9.28 -67.12
N LEU A 31 -2.37 9.22 -67.64
CA LEU A 31 -1.96 8.13 -68.55
C LEU A 31 -0.75 7.29 -68.07
N CYS A 32 0.13 7.83 -67.22
CA CYS A 32 1.41 7.15 -66.90
C CYS A 32 1.63 6.72 -65.42
N GLY A 33 0.68 6.96 -64.52
CA GLY A 33 0.87 6.65 -63.09
C GLY A 33 0.82 5.15 -62.74
N LYS A 34 1.58 4.72 -61.72
CA LYS A 34 1.55 3.36 -61.14
C LYS A 34 0.84 3.36 -59.78
N LYS A 35 0.39 2.19 -59.32
CA LYS A 35 -0.04 2.00 -57.92
C LYS A 35 1.12 2.36 -56.95
N PRO A 36 0.85 2.78 -55.71
CA PRO A 36 1.91 3.15 -54.76
C PRO A 36 2.85 1.97 -54.49
N ASN A 37 4.14 2.22 -54.34
CA ASN A 37 5.13 1.19 -53.98
C ASN A 37 5.63 1.40 -52.55
N ILE A 38 5.39 0.45 -51.64
CA ILE A 38 5.86 0.55 -50.26
C ILE A 38 7.39 0.42 -50.24
N VAL A 39 8.08 1.43 -49.73
CA VAL A 39 9.55 1.48 -49.62
C VAL A 39 10.04 1.20 -48.21
N ARG A 40 9.21 1.47 -47.19
CA ARG A 40 9.52 1.20 -45.78
C ARG A 40 8.25 0.87 -45.02
N ASN A 41 8.30 -0.18 -44.21
CA ASN A 41 7.23 -0.56 -43.30
C ASN A 41 7.76 -1.02 -41.94
N SER A 42 6.88 -1.08 -40.95
CA SER A 42 7.19 -1.61 -39.62
C SER A 42 7.62 -3.09 -39.66
N PRO A 43 8.44 -3.54 -38.68
CA PRO A 43 8.85 -4.95 -38.59
C PRO A 43 7.66 -5.87 -38.28
N VAL A 44 7.76 -7.15 -38.66
CA VAL A 44 6.68 -8.15 -38.47
C VAL A 44 6.26 -8.32 -37.01
N LYS A 45 7.19 -8.13 -36.07
CA LYS A 45 6.90 -8.15 -34.63
C LYS A 45 7.49 -6.91 -33.99
N LEU A 46 6.69 -6.22 -33.19
CA LEU A 46 7.09 -5.06 -32.43
C LEU A 46 6.70 -5.24 -30.96
N VAL A 47 7.63 -4.97 -30.06
CA VAL A 47 7.39 -5.01 -28.62
C VAL A 47 7.39 -3.58 -28.11
N ALA A 48 6.31 -3.20 -27.44
CA ALA A 48 6.18 -1.90 -26.80
C ALA A 48 6.12 -2.07 -25.28
N ILE A 49 6.57 -1.06 -24.52
CA ILE A 49 6.35 -1.04 -23.07
C ILE A 49 5.06 -0.27 -22.78
N LEU A 50 4.28 -0.77 -21.84
CA LEU A 50 3.06 -0.12 -21.36
C LEU A 50 3.34 1.36 -20.99
N GLY A 51 2.55 2.25 -21.58
CA GLY A 51 2.65 3.71 -21.40
C GLY A 51 3.58 4.42 -22.39
N GLU A 52 4.37 3.70 -23.19
CA GLU A 52 5.24 4.32 -24.20
C GLU A 52 4.44 4.73 -25.46
N THR A 53 5.08 5.54 -26.30
CA THR A 53 4.54 5.92 -27.62
C THR A 53 5.24 5.11 -28.71
N VAL A 54 4.47 4.56 -29.65
CA VAL A 54 4.96 3.72 -30.74
C VAL A 54 4.51 4.29 -32.08
N ASN A 55 5.43 4.35 -33.04
CA ASN A 55 5.14 4.78 -34.40
C ASN A 55 5.18 3.57 -35.34
N LEU A 56 4.04 3.23 -35.95
CA LEU A 56 3.98 2.27 -37.04
C LEU A 56 4.14 3.00 -38.37
N VAL A 57 5.06 2.53 -39.22
CA VAL A 57 5.50 3.22 -40.44
C VAL A 57 5.00 2.49 -41.68
N CYS A 58 4.53 3.25 -42.66
CA CYS A 58 4.13 2.84 -43.99
C CYS A 58 4.48 3.94 -45.00
N GLU A 59 5.74 3.98 -45.43
CA GLU A 59 6.20 4.94 -46.42
C GLU A 59 6.12 4.32 -47.81
N VAL A 60 5.55 5.08 -48.75
CA VAL A 60 5.41 4.66 -50.15
C VAL A 60 5.99 5.68 -51.10
N ASN A 61 6.45 5.21 -52.24
CA ASN A 61 6.81 6.03 -53.38
C ASN A 61 5.64 6.03 -54.37
N SER A 62 5.12 7.21 -54.70
CA SER A 62 4.11 7.41 -55.74
C SER A 62 4.26 8.79 -56.37
N THR A 63 4.00 8.85 -57.68
CA THR A 63 3.90 10.12 -58.43
C THR A 63 2.48 10.70 -58.42
N LEU A 64 1.55 10.00 -57.77
CA LEU A 64 0.15 10.37 -57.62
C LEU A 64 -0.14 10.62 -56.13
N GLU A 65 -1.17 11.41 -55.84
CA GLU A 65 -1.68 11.56 -54.47
C GLU A 65 -2.10 10.20 -53.91
N VAL A 66 -1.76 9.95 -52.64
CA VAL A 66 -1.93 8.66 -51.96
C VAL A 66 -2.76 8.85 -50.71
N GLU A 67 -3.76 7.99 -50.55
CA GLU A 67 -4.52 7.84 -49.31
C GLU A 67 -4.09 6.57 -48.57
N TYR A 68 -4.16 6.64 -47.24
CA TYR A 68 -3.78 5.56 -46.34
C TYR A 68 -4.98 5.07 -45.54
N LEU A 69 -5.07 3.76 -45.40
CA LEU A 69 -5.98 3.08 -44.49
C LEU A 69 -5.17 2.16 -43.58
N TRP A 70 -5.14 2.47 -42.28
CA TRP A 70 -4.61 1.55 -41.29
C TRP A 70 -5.72 0.65 -40.77
N THR A 71 -5.38 -0.61 -40.57
CA THR A 71 -6.28 -1.60 -39.98
C THR A 71 -5.61 -2.25 -38.78
N LYS A 72 -6.42 -2.56 -37.76
CA LYS A 72 -6.05 -3.37 -36.60
C LYS A 72 -6.98 -4.57 -36.55
N ASN A 73 -6.43 -5.78 -36.57
CA ASN A 73 -7.20 -7.02 -36.60
C ASN A 73 -8.27 -7.00 -37.71
N ASP A 74 -7.87 -6.53 -38.90
CA ASP A 74 -8.72 -6.35 -40.09
C ASP A 74 -9.85 -5.31 -39.96
N GLN A 75 -9.96 -4.60 -38.83
CA GLN A 75 -10.88 -3.48 -38.68
C GLN A 75 -10.18 -2.16 -39.02
N PRO A 76 -10.81 -1.28 -39.82
CA PRO A 76 -10.26 0.03 -40.15
C PRO A 76 -10.15 0.90 -38.90
N LEU A 77 -9.06 1.65 -38.79
CA LEU A 77 -8.89 2.68 -37.77
C LEU A 77 -9.34 4.02 -38.36
N GLU A 78 -10.20 4.72 -37.63
CA GLU A 78 -10.72 6.03 -38.05
C GLU A 78 -9.59 7.09 -38.07
N GLU A 79 -9.70 8.04 -39.00
CA GLU A 79 -8.81 9.22 -39.10
C GLU A 79 -7.31 8.92 -39.36
N THR A 80 -6.97 7.75 -39.92
CA THR A 80 -5.56 7.35 -40.17
C THR A 80 -5.07 7.59 -41.60
N ASN A 81 -5.22 8.80 -42.15
CA ASN A 81 -4.69 9.12 -43.50
C ASN A 81 -3.24 9.63 -43.44
N SER A 82 -2.32 8.79 -42.97
CA SER A 82 -0.91 9.16 -42.78
C SER A 82 0.03 7.98 -43.01
N THR A 83 1.27 8.30 -43.40
CA THR A 83 2.38 7.33 -43.50
C THR A 83 2.78 6.76 -42.14
N VAL A 84 2.42 7.43 -41.05
CA VAL A 84 2.73 7.01 -39.68
C VAL A 84 1.45 6.92 -38.86
N LEU A 85 1.20 5.74 -38.29
CA LEU A 85 0.21 5.54 -37.24
C LEU A 85 0.91 5.65 -35.88
N LYS A 86 0.63 6.75 -35.18
CA LYS A 86 1.17 7.02 -33.84
C LYS A 86 0.22 6.47 -32.79
N LEU A 87 0.71 5.54 -31.98
CA LEU A 87 0.02 4.98 -30.81
C LEU A 87 0.62 5.60 -29.56
N GLU A 88 -0.07 6.55 -28.94
CA GLU A 88 0.36 7.19 -27.69
C GLU A 88 -0.16 6.43 -26.48
N ASN A 89 0.62 6.40 -25.39
CA ASN A 89 0.26 5.77 -24.13
C ASN A 89 -0.23 4.31 -24.32
N VAL A 90 0.61 3.48 -24.94
CA VAL A 90 0.28 2.11 -25.33
C VAL A 90 -0.23 1.30 -24.14
N THR A 91 -1.45 0.76 -24.27
CA THR A 91 -2.09 -0.11 -23.28
C THR A 91 -2.12 -1.57 -23.76
N LYS A 92 -2.56 -2.51 -22.92
CA LYS A 92 -2.74 -3.91 -23.32
C LYS A 92 -3.72 -4.05 -24.49
N GLU A 93 -4.73 -3.20 -24.54
CA GLU A 93 -5.71 -3.17 -25.62
C GLU A 93 -5.08 -2.76 -26.94
N SER A 94 -3.91 -2.12 -26.94
CA SER A 94 -3.17 -1.78 -28.16
C SER A 94 -2.54 -3.00 -28.85
N GLU A 95 -2.51 -4.17 -28.20
CA GLU A 95 -2.05 -5.39 -28.86
C GLU A 95 -2.91 -5.73 -30.09
N GLY A 96 -2.26 -6.23 -31.14
CA GLY A 96 -2.96 -6.62 -32.35
C GLY A 96 -2.10 -6.72 -33.60
N ALA A 97 -2.72 -7.15 -34.68
CA ALA A 97 -2.15 -7.23 -36.01
C ALA A 97 -2.47 -5.94 -36.78
N TYR A 98 -1.44 -5.15 -37.07
CA TYR A 98 -1.55 -3.89 -37.80
C TYR A 98 -1.06 -4.04 -39.23
N LYS A 99 -1.81 -3.51 -40.19
CA LYS A 99 -1.34 -3.35 -41.58
C LYS A 99 -1.87 -2.06 -42.17
N CYS A 100 -1.08 -1.50 -43.06
CA CYS A 100 -1.38 -0.31 -43.83
C CYS A 100 -1.76 -0.72 -45.25
N GLN A 101 -2.79 -0.09 -45.80
CA GLN A 101 -3.10 -0.12 -47.22
C GLN A 101 -2.95 1.30 -47.78
N ALA A 102 -2.02 1.46 -48.73
CA ALA A 102 -1.82 2.70 -49.45
C ALA A 102 -2.44 2.58 -50.84
N PHE A 103 -3.29 3.51 -51.23
CA PHE A 103 -3.96 3.46 -52.52
C PHE A 103 -4.03 4.82 -53.20
N ASN A 104 -4.07 4.79 -54.53
CA ASN A 104 -4.25 5.95 -55.38
C ASN A 104 -5.23 5.57 -56.50
N LYS A 105 -5.48 6.49 -57.44
CA LYS A 105 -6.37 6.26 -58.60
C LYS A 105 -5.97 5.08 -59.52
N ARG A 106 -4.83 4.41 -59.29
CA ARG A 106 -4.35 3.25 -60.06
C ARG A 106 -4.45 1.92 -59.31
N GLY A 107 -4.78 1.94 -58.04
CA GLY A 107 -4.92 0.74 -57.23
C GLY A 107 -4.24 0.87 -55.87
N SER A 108 -4.14 -0.25 -55.17
CA SER A 108 -3.66 -0.31 -53.79
C SER A 108 -2.50 -1.29 -53.60
N THR A 109 -1.67 -1.00 -52.60
CA THR A 109 -0.61 -1.87 -52.11
C THR A 109 -0.73 -1.99 -50.60
N VAL A 110 -0.56 -3.19 -50.06
CA VAL A 110 -0.72 -3.50 -48.63
C VAL A 110 0.65 -3.81 -48.01
N SER A 111 0.90 -3.32 -46.80
CA SER A 111 2.12 -3.60 -46.04
C SER A 111 2.16 -5.04 -45.54
N ASN A 112 3.32 -5.45 -45.01
CA ASN A 112 3.36 -6.61 -44.12
C ASN A 112 2.47 -6.36 -42.88
N VAL A 113 2.08 -7.45 -42.23
CA VAL A 113 1.40 -7.38 -40.94
C VAL A 113 2.44 -7.21 -39.83
N THR A 114 2.28 -6.18 -39.01
CA THR A 114 3.03 -5.94 -37.79
C THR A 114 2.22 -6.42 -36.59
N ILE A 115 2.72 -7.43 -35.86
CA ILE A 115 2.16 -7.88 -34.59
C ILE A 115 2.75 -7.04 -33.47
N LEU A 116 1.92 -6.17 -32.87
CA LEU A 116 2.27 -5.40 -31.69
C LEU A 116 1.94 -6.21 -30.44
N VAL A 117 2.95 -6.43 -29.60
CA VAL A 117 2.79 -7.00 -28.25
C VAL A 117 3.23 -5.99 -27.20
N VAL A 118 2.54 -5.95 -26.07
CA VAL A 118 2.78 -4.97 -25.01
C VAL A 118 3.37 -5.67 -23.79
N HIS A 119 4.60 -5.30 -23.49
CA HIS A 119 5.34 -5.74 -22.32
C HIS A 119 5.22 -4.72 -21.19
N GLN A 120 5.62 -5.11 -19.99
CA GLN A 120 5.53 -4.30 -18.78
C GLN A 120 6.81 -4.47 -17.96
N ARG A 121 7.41 -3.36 -17.53
CA ARG A 121 8.57 -3.37 -16.60
C ARG A 121 8.17 -4.00 -15.26
N PRO A 122 9.11 -4.62 -14.54
CA PRO A 122 8.79 -5.24 -13.26
C PRO A 122 8.42 -4.18 -12.24
N ASN A 123 7.37 -4.43 -11.47
CA ASN A 123 6.96 -3.57 -10.36
C ASN A 123 6.63 -4.42 -9.13
N ILE A 124 7.16 -4.07 -7.97
CA ILE A 124 6.85 -4.76 -6.71
C ILE A 124 5.51 -4.24 -6.20
N THR A 125 4.55 -5.15 -6.03
CA THR A 125 3.21 -4.83 -5.51
C THR A 125 3.08 -5.11 -4.02
N GLU A 126 3.93 -5.97 -3.46
CA GLU A 126 3.97 -6.28 -2.04
C GLU A 126 5.42 -6.36 -1.56
N GLN A 127 5.76 -5.50 -0.61
CA GLN A 127 7.09 -5.45 0.00
C GLN A 127 7.20 -6.50 1.12
N PRO A 128 8.36 -7.12 1.33
CA PRO A 128 8.56 -8.02 2.47
C PRO A 128 8.31 -7.25 3.79
N PRO A 129 7.52 -7.81 4.72
CA PRO A 129 7.26 -7.17 6.01
C PRO A 129 8.41 -7.41 7.00
N ASP A 130 8.63 -6.48 7.92
CA ASP A 130 9.42 -6.80 9.12
C ASP A 130 8.59 -7.78 9.96
N ALA A 131 9.21 -8.84 10.46
CA ALA A 131 8.48 -9.94 11.04
C ALA A 131 9.23 -10.60 12.20
N GLN A 132 8.46 -11.33 13.01
CA GLN A 132 8.97 -12.14 14.12
C GLN A 132 8.48 -13.57 13.95
N GLY A 133 9.38 -14.53 14.12
CA GLY A 133 9.06 -15.97 14.16
C GLY A 133 9.60 -16.62 15.43
N LEU A 134 9.14 -17.83 15.72
CA LEU A 134 9.59 -18.61 16.87
C LEU A 134 10.50 -19.75 16.41
N VAL A 135 11.55 -20.04 17.19
CA VAL A 135 12.36 -21.24 16.94
C VAL A 135 11.48 -22.49 16.97
N GLY A 136 11.56 -23.29 15.91
CA GLY A 136 10.79 -24.50 15.73
C GLY A 136 9.46 -24.32 14.99
N ASP A 137 9.12 -23.12 14.54
CA ASP A 137 7.99 -22.92 13.63
C ASP A 137 8.17 -23.80 12.39
N GLU A 138 7.17 -24.64 12.10
CA GLU A 138 7.27 -25.67 11.07
C GLU A 138 7.50 -25.07 9.69
N ILE A 139 6.78 -23.98 9.35
CA ILE A 139 6.93 -23.23 8.10
C ILE A 139 6.71 -21.74 8.37
N PHE A 140 7.71 -20.92 8.06
CA PHE A 140 7.62 -19.46 8.03
C PHE A 140 7.79 -18.94 6.59
N SER A 141 7.14 -17.83 6.22
CA SER A 141 7.17 -17.32 4.85
C SER A 141 7.38 -15.81 4.78
N MET A 142 8.28 -15.39 3.89
CA MET A 142 8.45 -13.99 3.49
C MET A 142 7.90 -13.80 2.07
N VAL A 143 7.16 -12.71 1.84
CA VAL A 143 6.46 -12.46 0.57
C VAL A 143 7.02 -11.23 -0.13
N CYS A 144 7.23 -11.35 -1.44
CA CYS A 144 7.65 -10.29 -2.34
C CYS A 144 6.90 -10.47 -3.67
N ASN A 145 5.66 -9.97 -3.72
CA ASN A 145 4.84 -10.09 -4.92
C ASN A 145 5.14 -8.96 -5.91
N SER A 146 5.09 -9.29 -7.20
CA SER A 146 5.40 -8.35 -8.27
C SER A 146 4.62 -8.62 -9.55
N THR A 147 4.43 -7.58 -10.35
CA THR A 147 3.85 -7.61 -11.70
C THR A 147 4.92 -7.32 -12.75
N GLY A 148 4.63 -7.63 -14.02
CA GLY A 148 5.53 -7.39 -15.14
C GLY A 148 5.29 -8.40 -16.27
N ILE A 149 5.59 -7.98 -17.50
CA ILE A 149 5.47 -8.79 -18.71
C ILE A 149 6.78 -8.65 -19.52
N PRO A 150 7.53 -9.73 -19.76
CA PRO A 150 7.26 -11.09 -19.30
C PRO A 150 7.32 -11.19 -17.77
N ARG A 151 6.68 -12.23 -17.23
CA ARG A 151 6.58 -12.45 -15.78
C ARG A 151 7.97 -12.36 -15.15
N PRO A 152 8.19 -11.48 -14.16
CA PRO A 152 9.51 -11.30 -13.59
C PRO A 152 9.91 -12.47 -12.69
N LEU A 153 11.22 -12.70 -12.61
CA LEU A 153 11.86 -13.62 -11.67
C LEU A 153 12.18 -12.87 -10.37
N THR A 154 12.01 -13.54 -9.22
CA THR A 154 12.27 -12.96 -7.89
C THR A 154 13.43 -13.68 -7.22
N GLU A 155 14.55 -12.98 -6.99
CA GLU A 155 15.73 -13.53 -6.31
C GLU A 155 15.81 -12.96 -4.89
N TRP A 156 15.93 -13.83 -3.89
CA TRP A 156 16.04 -13.42 -2.49
C TRP A 156 17.48 -13.30 -2.04
N PHE A 157 17.75 -12.31 -1.19
CA PHE A 157 19.04 -12.05 -0.57
C PHE A 157 18.86 -11.97 0.95
N PHE A 158 19.82 -12.54 1.67
CA PHE A 158 19.85 -12.63 3.12
C PHE A 158 21.16 -12.07 3.65
N ILE A 159 21.07 -11.25 4.69
CA ILE A 159 22.22 -10.74 5.45
C ILE A 159 22.04 -11.17 6.91
N PRO A 160 22.94 -12.00 7.47
CA PRO A 160 22.79 -12.49 8.83
C PRO A 160 22.92 -11.35 9.85
N MET A 161 22.14 -11.44 10.94
CA MET A 161 22.19 -10.45 12.02
C MET A 161 23.46 -10.59 12.90
N LYS A 162 24.02 -11.81 13.00
CA LYS A 162 25.22 -12.14 13.78
C LYS A 162 26.31 -12.77 12.90
N GLY A 163 27.58 -12.55 13.26
CA GLY A 163 28.78 -13.12 12.60
C GLY A 163 29.62 -12.06 11.90
N ASP A 164 30.91 -12.35 11.64
CA ASP A 164 31.86 -11.39 11.06
C ASP A 164 31.67 -11.13 9.56
N ASN A 165 31.01 -12.07 8.86
CA ASN A 165 30.75 -11.97 7.43
C ASN A 165 29.37 -11.33 7.18
N HIS A 166 29.37 -10.18 6.51
CA HIS A 166 28.20 -9.29 6.41
C HIS A 166 27.70 -9.10 4.98
N ASP A 167 28.23 -9.88 4.04
CA ASP A 167 27.83 -9.81 2.64
C ASP A 167 26.43 -10.39 2.44
N ALA A 168 25.70 -9.81 1.48
CA ALA A 168 24.41 -10.34 1.08
C ALA A 168 24.57 -11.70 0.39
N VAL A 169 24.03 -12.74 1.01
CA VAL A 169 24.04 -14.10 0.47
C VAL A 169 22.77 -14.29 -0.34
N ARG A 170 22.93 -14.68 -1.60
CA ARG A 170 21.80 -15.06 -2.45
C ARG A 170 21.19 -16.37 -1.94
N VAL A 171 19.90 -16.35 -1.67
CA VAL A 171 19.12 -17.55 -1.32
C VAL A 171 18.74 -18.27 -2.61
N ASN A 172 18.86 -19.60 -2.63
CA ASN A 172 18.60 -20.42 -3.82
C ASN A 172 17.10 -20.62 -4.09
N THR A 173 16.38 -19.52 -4.32
CA THR A 173 14.96 -19.51 -4.70
C THR A 173 14.71 -18.42 -5.75
N THR A 174 13.78 -18.70 -6.67
CA THR A 174 13.35 -17.75 -7.71
C THR A 174 11.86 -17.37 -7.60
N ALA A 175 11.23 -17.75 -6.49
CA ALA A 175 9.79 -17.58 -6.25
C ALA A 175 9.50 -16.29 -5.46
N PRO A 176 8.31 -15.69 -5.64
CA PRO A 176 7.89 -14.51 -4.88
C PRO A 176 7.70 -14.77 -3.37
N VAL A 177 7.61 -16.05 -2.96
CA VAL A 177 7.51 -16.45 -1.56
C VAL A 177 8.75 -17.25 -1.18
N LEU A 178 9.48 -16.76 -0.18
CA LEU A 178 10.57 -17.49 0.46
C LEU A 178 10.01 -18.27 1.64
N GLN A 179 9.94 -19.60 1.50
CA GLN A 179 9.54 -20.51 2.58
C GLN A 179 10.77 -20.98 3.37
N MET A 180 10.68 -20.90 4.69
CA MET A 180 11.69 -21.34 5.63
C MET A 180 11.08 -22.42 6.54
N PRO A 181 11.40 -23.70 6.31
CA PRO A 181 10.95 -24.78 7.19
C PRO A 181 11.80 -24.85 8.47
N ASN A 182 11.19 -25.26 9.58
CA ASN A 182 11.86 -25.46 10.88
C ASN A 182 12.73 -24.26 11.28
N LEU A 183 12.08 -23.12 11.54
CA LEU A 183 12.75 -21.85 11.76
C LEU A 183 13.78 -21.93 12.90
N THR A 184 15.00 -21.41 12.67
CA THR A 184 16.10 -21.40 13.64
C THR A 184 16.67 -20.00 13.82
N THR A 185 17.47 -19.77 14.86
CA THR A 185 18.15 -18.47 15.05
C THR A 185 19.12 -18.11 13.94
N ALA A 186 19.57 -19.06 13.12
CA ALA A 186 20.41 -18.77 11.96
C ALA A 186 19.65 -18.08 10.82
N ASN A 187 18.31 -18.14 10.84
CA ASN A 187 17.45 -17.43 9.90
C ASN A 187 17.20 -15.97 10.32
N ALA A 188 17.67 -15.55 11.49
CA ALA A 188 17.51 -14.16 11.92
C ALA A 188 18.44 -13.22 11.16
N GLY A 189 17.89 -12.15 10.59
CA GLY A 189 18.63 -11.22 9.76
C GLY A 189 17.77 -10.36 8.85
N PHE A 190 18.41 -9.80 7.84
CA PHE A 190 17.78 -8.89 6.90
C PHE A 190 17.56 -9.58 5.56
N TYR A 191 16.35 -9.44 5.04
CA TYR A 191 15.93 -10.02 3.78
C TYR A 191 15.50 -8.93 2.80
N TYR A 192 15.86 -9.08 1.55
CA TYR A 192 15.31 -8.30 0.45
C TYR A 192 15.23 -9.15 -0.81
N CYS A 193 14.37 -8.77 -1.73
CA CYS A 193 14.22 -9.44 -3.01
C CYS A 193 14.60 -8.50 -4.16
N ASN A 194 15.11 -9.10 -5.22
CA ASN A 194 15.40 -8.47 -6.49
C ASN A 194 14.47 -9.07 -7.54
N VAL A 195 13.61 -8.23 -8.12
CA VAL A 195 12.62 -8.63 -9.12
C VAL A 195 13.08 -8.11 -10.48
N SER A 196 13.20 -9.00 -11.46
CA SER A 196 13.67 -8.63 -12.80
C SER A 196 12.98 -9.36 -13.93
N ASN A 197 12.83 -8.67 -15.06
CA ASN A 197 12.55 -9.28 -16.35
C ASN A 197 13.50 -8.66 -17.41
N LEU A 198 13.30 -8.97 -18.70
CA LEU A 198 14.18 -8.46 -19.76
C LEU A 198 14.14 -6.92 -19.94
N HIS A 199 13.19 -6.23 -19.30
CA HIS A 199 12.97 -4.78 -19.42
C HIS A 199 13.37 -3.97 -18.20
N GLY A 200 13.88 -4.63 -17.15
CA GLY A 200 14.39 -3.93 -15.98
C GLY A 200 14.54 -4.80 -14.74
N LYS A 201 14.99 -4.16 -13.68
CA LYS A 201 15.17 -4.74 -12.34
C LYS A 201 14.75 -3.73 -11.29
N VAL A 202 14.06 -4.20 -10.26
CA VAL A 202 13.63 -3.42 -9.09
C VAL A 202 14.01 -4.21 -7.83
N GLN A 203 14.48 -3.50 -6.81
CA GLN A 203 14.82 -4.07 -5.51
C GLN A 203 13.73 -3.69 -4.49
N SER A 204 13.39 -4.61 -3.58
CA SER A 204 12.52 -4.31 -2.46
C SER A 204 13.20 -3.46 -1.40
N ARG A 205 12.40 -3.00 -0.44
CA ARG A 205 12.92 -2.59 0.87
C ARG A 205 13.62 -3.77 1.56
N MET A 206 14.51 -3.44 2.48
CA MET A 206 15.06 -4.41 3.40
C MET A 206 14.05 -4.67 4.53
N ALA A 207 13.84 -5.93 4.88
CA ALA A 207 12.94 -6.38 5.93
C ALA A 207 13.70 -7.20 6.96
N THR A 208 13.38 -7.01 8.23
CA THR A 208 14.03 -7.68 9.36
C THR A 208 13.21 -8.91 9.78
N LEU A 209 13.88 -10.05 9.95
CA LEU A 209 13.31 -11.24 10.57
C LEU A 209 13.99 -11.49 11.92
N ASP A 210 13.24 -11.31 13.00
CA ASP A 210 13.66 -11.73 14.34
C ASP A 210 13.18 -13.16 14.61
N VAL A 211 14.10 -14.06 14.98
CA VAL A 211 13.72 -15.41 15.41
C VAL A 211 13.87 -15.53 16.92
N LEU A 212 12.75 -15.51 17.62
CA LEU A 212 12.67 -15.50 19.06
C LEU A 212 12.91 -16.91 19.62
N ARG A 213 13.73 -17.00 20.67
CA ARG A 213 13.92 -18.22 21.45
C ARG A 213 13.03 -18.19 22.69
N PHE A 214 12.50 -19.35 23.05
CA PHE A 214 11.84 -19.52 24.34
C PHE A 214 12.87 -19.52 25.46
N VAL A 215 12.61 -18.70 26.47
CA VAL A 215 13.20 -18.91 27.77
C VAL A 215 12.22 -19.77 28.53
N PRO A 216 12.61 -20.97 28.95
CA PRO A 216 11.78 -21.70 29.86
C PRO A 216 11.81 -20.89 31.17
N GLY A 217 10.74 -20.15 31.44
CA GLY A 217 10.45 -19.53 32.72
C GLY A 217 9.56 -20.44 33.57
N VAL A 218 9.45 -20.17 34.87
CA VAL A 218 8.61 -20.95 35.82
C VAL A 218 7.15 -20.90 35.38
N PRO A 219 6.56 -21.96 34.80
CA PRO A 219 5.14 -21.94 34.52
C PRO A 219 4.40 -21.94 35.85
N ARG A 220 3.55 -20.92 36.06
CA ARG A 220 2.73 -20.79 37.27
C ARG A 220 1.33 -21.30 36.94
N ILE A 221 1.03 -22.53 37.35
CA ILE A 221 -0.30 -23.12 37.18
C ILE A 221 -1.06 -22.91 38.48
N VAL A 222 -2.23 -22.30 38.40
CA VAL A 222 -3.19 -22.27 39.50
C VAL A 222 -4.19 -23.38 39.29
N VAL A 223 -4.32 -24.20 40.31
CA VAL A 223 -5.40 -25.16 40.43
C VAL A 223 -6.32 -24.64 41.52
N SER A 224 -7.50 -24.18 41.13
CA SER A 224 -8.52 -23.75 42.07
C SER A 224 -9.58 -24.83 42.23
N LEU A 225 -9.95 -25.11 43.47
CA LEU A 225 -10.98 -26.08 43.81
C LEU A 225 -12.06 -25.37 44.60
N LYS A 226 -13.25 -25.27 44.00
CA LYS A 226 -14.46 -24.79 44.66
C LYS A 226 -14.98 -25.90 45.58
N LEU A 227 -15.24 -25.59 46.84
CA LEU A 227 -15.75 -26.57 47.78
C LEU A 227 -17.15 -26.19 48.22
N LYS A 228 -18.05 -27.17 48.15
CA LYS A 228 -19.43 -27.07 48.60
C LYS A 228 -19.54 -27.60 50.02
N LYS A 229 -20.30 -26.90 50.86
CA LYS A 229 -20.65 -27.36 52.21
C LYS A 229 -21.84 -28.31 52.13
N CYS A 230 -21.69 -29.51 52.70
CA CYS A 230 -22.76 -30.51 52.77
C CYS A 230 -22.96 -30.93 54.23
N MET A 231 -24.18 -30.79 54.73
CA MET A 231 -24.53 -31.26 56.07
C MET A 231 -24.97 -32.72 56.00
N SER A 232 -24.54 -33.53 56.96
CA SER A 232 -25.09 -34.86 57.13
C SER A 232 -26.46 -34.72 57.80
N ALA A 233 -27.54 -34.84 57.02
CA ALA A 233 -28.87 -35.01 57.58
C ALA A 233 -28.95 -36.41 58.20
N THR A 234 -29.02 -36.50 59.53
CA THR A 234 -29.43 -37.72 60.21
C THR A 234 -30.95 -37.82 60.16
N SER A 235 -31.48 -38.31 59.03
CA SER A 235 -32.83 -38.87 58.95
C SER A 235 -32.71 -40.34 58.55
N PRO A 236 -33.40 -41.28 59.22
CA PRO A 236 -33.34 -42.69 58.86
C PRO A 236 -34.08 -42.89 57.53
N GLY A 237 -33.33 -43.19 56.46
CA GLY A 237 -33.92 -43.70 55.21
C GLY A 237 -33.45 -43.08 53.89
N ASN A 238 -32.57 -42.06 53.87
CA ASN A 238 -32.10 -41.50 52.59
C ASN A 238 -30.59 -41.16 52.61
N ASN A 239 -29.77 -42.03 52.01
CA ASN A 239 -28.33 -41.81 51.81
C ASN A 239 -28.05 -40.90 50.60
N ARG A 240 -28.61 -39.69 50.59
CA ARG A 240 -28.16 -38.62 49.70
C ARG A 240 -27.76 -37.42 50.54
N SER A 241 -26.45 -37.14 50.56
CA SER A 241 -25.90 -35.88 51.08
C SER A 241 -26.48 -34.72 50.27
N GLN A 242 -27.49 -34.03 50.81
CA GLN A 242 -28.08 -32.88 50.15
C GLN A 242 -27.23 -31.65 50.48
N CYS A 243 -26.46 -31.18 49.50
CA CYS A 243 -25.65 -29.97 49.61
C CYS A 243 -26.59 -28.78 49.40
N ASN A 244 -26.98 -28.12 50.50
CA ASN A 244 -27.97 -27.05 50.49
C ASN A 244 -27.27 -25.70 50.33
N GLY A 245 -27.57 -24.97 49.25
CA GLY A 245 -27.03 -23.62 49.01
C GLY A 245 -27.62 -22.53 49.92
N ASN A 246 -28.70 -22.83 50.66
CA ASN A 246 -29.50 -21.80 51.38
C ASN A 246 -29.82 -22.15 52.84
N ALA A 247 -28.93 -22.83 53.57
CA ALA A 247 -29.08 -23.03 55.01
C ALA A 247 -28.11 -22.11 55.79
N SER A 248 -28.65 -21.00 56.28
CA SER A 248 -27.97 -20.00 57.12
C SER A 248 -27.62 -20.56 58.50
N ILE A 249 -26.65 -21.46 58.57
CA ILE A 249 -26.07 -21.94 59.81
C ILE A 249 -24.69 -21.30 59.99
N LYS A 250 -24.62 -20.32 60.90
CA LYS A 250 -23.41 -19.61 61.36
C LYS A 250 -22.44 -20.55 62.09
N TYR A 251 -21.82 -21.47 61.37
CA TYR A 251 -20.60 -22.14 61.81
C TYR A 251 -19.44 -21.58 60.98
N GLN A 252 -18.60 -20.75 61.60
CA GLN A 252 -17.37 -20.27 60.97
C GLN A 252 -16.46 -21.47 60.68
N VAL A 253 -16.24 -21.74 59.39
CA VAL A 253 -15.13 -22.58 58.94
C VAL A 253 -13.88 -21.72 59.11
N ASP A 254 -13.06 -22.03 60.11
CA ASP A 254 -11.84 -21.27 60.43
C ASP A 254 -10.67 -21.63 59.49
N SER A 255 -9.58 -20.87 59.57
CA SER A 255 -8.37 -21.13 58.75
C SER A 255 -7.75 -22.50 59.00
N ALA A 256 -7.98 -23.12 60.16
CA ALA A 256 -7.46 -24.45 60.50
C ALA A 256 -8.19 -25.57 59.72
N ALA A 257 -9.50 -25.42 59.50
CA ALA A 257 -10.26 -26.32 58.64
C ALA A 257 -9.74 -26.32 57.20
N PHE A 258 -9.45 -25.14 56.66
CA PHE A 258 -8.87 -24.98 55.32
C PHE A 258 -7.48 -25.60 55.21
N GLU A 259 -6.63 -25.41 56.21
CA GLU A 259 -5.29 -26.01 56.26
C GLU A 259 -5.36 -27.53 56.30
N TYR A 260 -6.26 -28.10 57.10
CA TYR A 260 -6.50 -29.55 57.16
C TYR A 260 -6.99 -30.11 55.83
N ILE A 261 -7.98 -29.47 55.20
CA ILE A 261 -8.51 -29.90 53.89
C ILE A 261 -7.40 -29.86 52.84
N THR A 262 -6.66 -28.75 52.79
CA THR A 262 -5.54 -28.55 51.88
C THR A 262 -4.47 -29.65 52.07
N GLN A 263 -4.10 -29.98 53.31
CA GLN A 263 -3.15 -31.05 53.61
C GLN A 263 -3.68 -32.43 53.17
N LYS A 264 -4.94 -32.76 53.50
CA LYS A 264 -5.57 -34.02 53.08
C LYS A 264 -5.68 -34.17 51.57
N MET A 265 -5.87 -33.06 50.86
CA MET A 265 -5.81 -33.03 49.40
C MET A 265 -4.41 -33.35 48.89
N PHE A 266 -3.37 -32.71 49.42
CA PHE A 266 -1.98 -33.00 49.06
C PHE A 266 -1.59 -34.47 49.33
N GLU A 267 -2.01 -35.02 50.47
CA GLU A 267 -1.81 -36.43 50.82
C GLU A 267 -2.50 -37.38 49.82
N ARG A 268 -3.76 -37.11 49.47
CA ARG A 268 -4.53 -37.94 48.52
C ARG A 268 -3.97 -37.87 47.09
N MET A 269 -3.38 -36.75 46.71
CA MET A 269 -2.64 -36.58 45.47
C MET A 269 -1.23 -37.22 45.50
N ARG A 270 -0.78 -37.73 46.67
CA ARG A 270 0.58 -38.22 46.91
C ARG A 270 1.66 -37.21 46.55
N TRP A 271 1.43 -35.94 46.90
CA TRP A 271 2.40 -34.89 46.70
C TRP A 271 3.22 -34.67 47.97
N PRO A 272 4.56 -34.68 47.91
CA PRO A 272 5.37 -34.42 49.09
C PRO A 272 5.24 -32.94 49.50
N VAL A 273 5.01 -32.71 50.80
CA VAL A 273 4.79 -31.38 51.41
C VAL A 273 6.10 -30.75 51.91
N GLU A 274 7.24 -31.41 51.68
CA GLU A 274 8.55 -31.00 52.19
C GLU A 274 9.03 -29.70 51.53
N LYS A 275 9.37 -28.71 52.38
CA LYS A 275 10.04 -27.48 52.00
C LYS A 275 11.54 -27.81 51.86
N ILE A 276 12.04 -27.88 50.63
CA ILE A 276 13.44 -28.21 50.39
C ILE A 276 14.25 -26.91 50.34
N GLU A 277 15.08 -26.69 51.37
CA GLU A 277 16.25 -25.81 51.29
C GLU A 277 17.41 -26.67 50.76
N SER A 278 17.84 -26.45 49.51
CA SER A 278 19.00 -27.12 48.94
C SER A 278 19.68 -26.20 47.93
N GLU A 279 20.95 -25.88 48.20
CA GLU A 279 21.78 -24.91 47.46
C GLU A 279 22.41 -25.47 46.17
N HIS A 280 22.08 -26.68 45.70
CA HIS A 280 22.88 -27.32 44.64
C HIS A 280 22.06 -27.94 43.51
N TYR A 281 21.27 -27.14 42.77
CA TYR A 281 20.70 -27.57 41.49
C TYR A 281 20.44 -26.38 40.53
N GLU A 282 20.96 -26.44 39.29
CA GLU A 282 20.75 -25.45 38.21
C GLU A 282 20.13 -26.09 36.93
N PRO A 283 19.34 -25.35 36.12
CA PRO A 283 17.90 -25.61 36.02
C PRO A 283 17.27 -25.65 34.60
N PHE A 284 16.16 -26.39 34.44
CA PHE A 284 14.98 -25.90 33.70
C PHE A 284 14.05 -25.27 34.74
N PRO A 285 13.24 -24.25 34.41
CA PRO A 285 12.55 -23.45 35.41
C PRO A 285 11.64 -24.30 36.30
N ASN A 286 11.76 -24.10 37.60
CA ASN A 286 10.90 -24.68 38.62
C ASN A 286 9.43 -24.37 38.26
N ALA A 287 8.57 -25.35 37.99
CA ALA A 287 7.14 -25.06 37.83
C ALA A 287 6.52 -24.81 39.22
N SER A 288 5.76 -23.73 39.41
CA SER A 288 5.02 -23.52 40.65
C SER A 288 3.56 -23.89 40.42
N VAL A 289 3.03 -24.83 41.19
CA VAL A 289 1.59 -25.08 41.21
C VAL A 289 1.01 -24.47 42.48
N SER A 290 0.13 -23.50 42.31
CA SER A 290 -0.56 -22.82 43.41
C SER A 290 -1.94 -23.44 43.58
N PHE A 291 -2.27 -23.85 44.81
CA PHE A 291 -3.59 -24.35 45.14
C PHE A 291 -4.39 -23.24 45.81
N VAL A 292 -5.58 -22.99 45.26
CA VAL A 292 -6.52 -22.02 45.81
C VAL A 292 -7.83 -22.73 46.09
N VAL A 293 -8.15 -22.90 47.36
CA VAL A 293 -9.40 -23.52 47.79
C VAL A 293 -10.43 -22.42 48.01
N ASN A 294 -11.48 -22.40 47.19
CA ASN A 294 -12.54 -21.39 47.22
C ASN A 294 -13.80 -21.98 47.86
N GLY A 295 -14.39 -21.28 48.84
CA GLY A 295 -15.69 -21.65 49.40
C GLY A 295 -16.83 -21.03 48.58
N ASP A 296 -17.93 -21.76 48.40
CA ASP A 296 -19.10 -21.30 47.63
C ASP A 296 -20.09 -20.44 48.46
N ASP A 297 -19.78 -20.15 49.73
CA ASP A 297 -20.64 -19.40 50.67
C ASP A 297 -19.93 -18.09 51.07
N SER A 298 -20.63 -16.96 50.92
CA SER A 298 -20.16 -15.60 51.27
C SER A 298 -19.72 -15.41 52.73
N SER A 299 -20.10 -16.34 53.62
CA SER A 299 -19.71 -16.35 55.03
C SER A 299 -18.38 -17.09 55.30
N ILE A 300 -17.82 -17.75 54.28
CA ILE A 300 -16.56 -18.48 54.34
C ILE A 300 -15.47 -17.58 53.74
N PRO A 301 -14.48 -17.12 54.52
CA PRO A 301 -13.38 -16.32 53.97
C PRO A 301 -12.59 -17.15 52.95
N GLU A 302 -12.15 -16.50 51.86
CA GLU A 302 -11.27 -17.12 50.86
C GLU A 302 -10.05 -17.75 51.57
N GLY A 303 -9.76 -19.01 51.28
CA GLY A 303 -8.60 -19.70 51.83
C GLY A 303 -7.29 -18.98 51.47
N LYS A 304 -6.30 -18.99 52.37
CA LYS A 304 -4.96 -18.49 52.04
C LYS A 304 -4.34 -19.33 50.92
N ARG A 305 -3.80 -18.67 49.88
CA ARG A 305 -3.02 -19.32 48.81
C ARG A 305 -1.91 -20.18 49.44
N ARG A 306 -1.93 -21.48 49.21
CA ARG A 306 -0.75 -22.33 49.46
C ARG A 306 -0.01 -22.54 48.15
N GLU A 307 1.14 -21.88 48.05
CA GLU A 307 2.09 -22.12 46.98
C GLU A 307 2.92 -23.35 47.36
N ALA A 308 2.71 -24.47 46.66
CA ALA A 308 3.62 -25.60 46.72
C ALA A 308 4.76 -25.31 45.72
N LEU A 309 5.87 -24.77 46.23
CA LEU A 309 7.13 -24.73 45.49
C LEU A 309 7.73 -26.13 45.57
N ASN A 310 7.53 -26.91 44.53
CA ASN A 310 8.24 -28.16 44.40
C ASN A 310 9.14 -28.05 43.17
N SER A 311 10.45 -28.25 43.36
CA SER A 311 11.45 -28.29 42.28
C SER A 311 11.29 -29.59 41.49
N PHE A 312 10.11 -29.80 40.91
CA PHE A 312 9.98 -30.80 39.87
C PHE A 312 10.57 -30.21 38.60
N ALA A 313 11.67 -30.78 38.14
CA ALA A 313 11.97 -30.82 36.71
C ALA A 313 10.81 -31.59 36.03
N LEU A 314 9.66 -30.94 35.80
CA LEU A 314 8.52 -31.56 35.14
C LEU A 314 8.86 -31.71 33.66
N SER A 315 9.24 -32.92 33.26
CA SER A 315 8.97 -33.32 31.88
C SER A 315 7.45 -33.18 31.64
N ARG A 316 7.03 -32.68 30.47
CA ARG A 316 5.60 -32.52 30.09
C ARG A 316 4.76 -33.75 30.44
N ARG A 317 5.38 -34.94 30.39
CA ARG A 317 4.79 -36.25 30.68
C ARG A 317 4.42 -36.47 32.16
N ARG A 318 5.20 -35.98 33.12
CA ARG A 318 4.89 -36.14 34.56
C ARG A 318 3.78 -35.20 35.04
N MET A 319 3.76 -33.96 34.54
CA MET A 319 2.70 -33.00 34.88
C MET A 319 1.33 -33.48 34.37
N GLY A 320 1.27 -33.93 33.11
CA GLY A 320 0.06 -34.52 32.54
C GLY A 320 -0.45 -35.72 33.36
N ASN A 321 0.45 -36.59 33.83
CA ASN A 321 0.07 -37.74 34.65
C ASN A 321 -0.47 -37.34 36.04
N SER A 322 0.11 -36.35 36.70
CA SER A 322 -0.37 -35.87 38.01
C SER A 322 -1.72 -35.14 37.89
N LEU A 323 -1.88 -34.29 36.88
CA LEU A 323 -3.15 -33.61 36.59
C LEU A 323 -4.24 -34.61 36.19
N LYS A 324 -3.90 -35.62 35.38
CA LYS A 324 -4.82 -36.70 35.02
C LYS A 324 -5.26 -37.49 36.25
N ARG A 325 -4.36 -37.80 37.19
CA ARG A 325 -4.71 -38.45 38.46
C ARG A 325 -5.62 -37.60 39.34
N LEU A 326 -5.36 -36.28 39.43
CA LEU A 326 -6.23 -35.35 40.16
C LEU A 326 -7.65 -35.34 39.54
N TYR A 327 -7.73 -35.22 38.22
CA TYR A 327 -8.99 -35.25 37.49
C TYR A 327 -9.73 -36.58 37.71
N SER A 328 -9.06 -37.73 37.57
CA SER A 328 -9.64 -39.05 37.82
C SER A 328 -10.11 -39.22 39.27
N ALA A 329 -9.36 -38.75 40.26
CA ALA A 329 -9.75 -38.82 41.68
C ALA A 329 -10.98 -37.96 42.02
N LEU A 330 -11.22 -36.88 41.26
CA LEU A 330 -12.42 -36.04 41.40
C LEU A 330 -13.63 -36.63 40.65
N GLU A 331 -13.39 -37.39 39.58
CA GLU A 331 -14.43 -37.99 38.74
C GLU A 331 -15.02 -39.29 39.32
N GLU A 332 -14.21 -40.12 40.00
CA GLU A 332 -14.68 -41.42 40.51
C GLU A 332 -15.53 -41.32 41.78
N ASP A 333 -15.12 -40.54 42.79
CA ASP A 333 -15.79 -40.53 44.12
C ASP A 333 -16.23 -39.12 44.60
N GLY A 334 -15.76 -38.06 43.94
CA GLY A 334 -15.72 -36.71 44.51
C GLY A 334 -14.81 -36.62 45.75
N MET A 335 -14.15 -35.50 45.95
CA MET A 335 -13.36 -35.31 47.17
C MET A 335 -14.27 -34.91 48.32
N LYS A 336 -14.45 -35.77 49.32
CA LYS A 336 -15.22 -35.48 50.55
C LYS A 336 -14.30 -35.44 51.76
N PHE A 337 -14.27 -34.30 52.45
CA PHE A 337 -13.53 -34.09 53.68
C PHE A 337 -14.51 -33.92 54.83
N LYS A 338 -14.46 -34.82 55.82
CA LYS A 338 -15.24 -34.67 57.04
C LYS A 338 -14.45 -33.79 58.01
N TRP A 339 -15.03 -32.65 58.39
CA TRP A 339 -14.48 -31.74 59.40
C TRP A 339 -15.55 -31.43 60.44
N LYS A 340 -15.36 -31.95 61.67
CA LYS A 340 -16.37 -31.92 62.72
C LYS A 340 -17.71 -32.50 62.20
N ASN A 341 -18.80 -31.73 62.28
CA ASN A 341 -20.15 -32.13 61.86
C ASN A 341 -20.49 -31.73 60.40
N VAL A 342 -19.51 -31.25 59.65
CA VAL A 342 -19.69 -30.77 58.28
C VAL A 342 -18.89 -31.66 57.34
N THR A 343 -19.49 -32.02 56.21
CA THR A 343 -18.79 -32.65 55.09
C THR A 343 -18.56 -31.61 54.02
N ILE A 344 -17.31 -31.40 53.64
CA ILE A 344 -16.94 -30.48 52.58
C ILE A 344 -16.65 -31.33 51.34
N SER A 345 -17.32 -31.05 50.23
CA SER A 345 -17.16 -31.83 49.00
C SER A 345 -16.80 -30.98 47.79
N GLY A 346 -15.90 -31.49 46.96
CA GLY A 346 -15.61 -30.97 45.63
C GLY A 346 -15.81 -32.06 44.57
N ASP A 347 -16.39 -31.70 43.44
CA ASP A 347 -16.60 -32.55 42.27
C ASP A 347 -15.71 -32.09 41.10
N LYS A 348 -15.75 -32.78 39.96
CA LYS A 348 -14.95 -32.40 38.78
C LYS A 348 -15.29 -31.01 38.23
N GLU A 349 -16.54 -30.58 38.36
CA GLU A 349 -17.02 -29.26 37.91
C GLU A 349 -16.51 -28.13 38.82
N SER A 350 -16.05 -28.50 40.01
CA SER A 350 -15.48 -27.59 40.99
C SER A 350 -14.00 -27.27 40.74
N LEU A 351 -13.35 -27.98 39.80
CA LEU A 351 -11.94 -27.81 39.46
C LEU A 351 -11.77 -26.76 38.37
N VAL A 352 -11.04 -25.69 38.67
CA VAL A 352 -10.69 -24.62 37.73
C VAL A 352 -9.19 -24.59 37.55
N PHE A 353 -8.74 -24.71 36.30
CA PHE A 353 -7.34 -24.53 35.94
C PHE A 353 -7.11 -23.13 35.39
N GLY A 354 -6.06 -22.47 35.85
CA GLY A 354 -5.61 -21.19 35.32
C GLY A 354 -4.10 -21.17 35.17
N PHE A 355 -3.61 -20.44 34.18
CA PHE A 355 -2.21 -20.07 34.09
C PHE A 355 -2.08 -18.64 34.62
N LEU A 356 -1.26 -18.42 35.65
CA LEU A 356 -0.99 -17.07 36.11
C LEU A 356 -0.05 -16.36 35.14
N PRO A 357 -0.21 -15.04 34.94
CA PRO A 357 0.74 -14.25 34.19
C PRO A 357 2.15 -14.48 34.73
N GLN A 358 3.02 -14.96 33.85
CA GLN A 358 4.41 -15.20 34.18
C GLN A 358 5.12 -13.84 34.37
N ARG A 359 5.89 -13.70 35.46
CA ARG A 359 6.87 -12.60 35.56
C ARG A 359 8.09 -13.03 34.76
N CYS A 360 8.33 -12.36 33.65
CA CYS A 360 9.48 -12.62 32.81
C CYS A 360 10.75 -12.02 33.44
N PRO A 361 11.87 -12.77 33.51
CA PRO A 361 13.13 -12.25 34.02
C PRO A 361 13.63 -11.08 33.16
N ASN A 362 14.53 -10.25 33.70
CA ASN A 362 15.15 -9.16 32.94
C ASN A 362 15.80 -9.72 31.66
N GLY A 363 15.71 -8.96 30.56
CA GLY A 363 16.15 -9.42 29.24
C GLY A 363 15.10 -10.23 28.48
N THR A 364 13.97 -10.58 29.10
CA THR A 364 12.87 -11.29 28.43
C THR A 364 11.57 -10.51 28.50
N ARG A 365 10.64 -10.79 27.59
CA ARG A 365 9.27 -10.27 27.60
C ARG A 365 8.26 -11.39 27.53
N ARG A 366 7.01 -11.06 27.87
CA ARG A 366 5.89 -11.98 27.69
C ARG A 366 5.56 -12.14 26.20
N HIS A 367 5.43 -13.37 25.76
CA HIS A 367 4.94 -13.72 24.42
C HIS A 367 3.44 -13.43 24.30
N GLU A 368 2.92 -13.29 23.08
CA GLU A 368 1.51 -12.96 22.81
C GLU A 368 0.51 -13.96 23.42
N ASN A 369 0.91 -15.23 23.50
CA ASN A 369 0.10 -16.27 24.15
C ASN A 369 -0.02 -16.10 25.68
N GLY A 370 0.65 -15.11 26.29
CA GLY A 370 0.48 -14.71 27.69
C GLY A 370 1.16 -15.61 28.73
N PHE A 371 1.69 -16.76 28.32
CA PHE A 371 2.17 -17.80 29.25
C PHE A 371 3.64 -18.18 29.07
N LEU A 372 4.30 -17.65 28.04
CA LEU A 372 5.71 -17.93 27.76
C LEU A 372 6.52 -16.62 27.80
N CYS A 373 7.78 -16.74 28.21
CA CYS A 373 8.75 -15.66 28.08
C CYS A 373 9.64 -15.92 26.86
N VAL A 374 9.89 -14.86 26.10
CA VAL A 374 10.82 -14.84 24.96
C VAL A 374 11.89 -13.79 25.22
N TYR A 375 13.11 -14.03 24.74
CA TYR A 375 14.16 -13.02 24.84
C TYR A 375 13.76 -11.74 24.09
N CYS A 376 14.21 -10.60 24.59
CA CYS A 376 14.21 -9.38 23.80
C CYS A 376 15.07 -9.58 22.55
N SER A 377 14.57 -9.19 21.38
CA SER A 377 15.34 -9.24 20.13
C SER A 377 16.61 -8.39 20.21
N PRO A 378 17.62 -8.67 19.36
CA PRO A 378 18.73 -7.75 19.13
C PRO A 378 18.25 -6.33 18.80
N GLY A 379 19.08 -5.34 19.11
CA GLY A 379 18.72 -3.93 19.04
C GLY A 379 17.77 -3.49 20.16
N SER A 380 17.35 -4.39 21.05
CA SER A 380 16.54 -4.08 22.23
C SER A 380 17.17 -4.64 23.51
N TYR A 381 16.76 -4.08 24.64
CA TYR A 381 17.14 -4.55 25.96
C TYR A 381 15.91 -4.71 26.86
N GLY A 382 15.93 -5.71 27.72
CA GLY A 382 14.85 -5.99 28.64
C GLY A 382 15.03 -5.25 29.97
N VAL A 383 14.03 -4.47 30.35
CA VAL A 383 13.94 -3.82 31.66
C VAL A 383 13.10 -4.65 32.63
N ALA A 384 13.14 -4.30 33.91
CA ALA A 384 12.28 -4.92 34.93
C ALA A 384 10.79 -4.83 34.51
N ASN A 385 10.02 -5.88 34.79
CA ASN A 385 8.60 -6.11 34.39
C ASN A 385 8.37 -6.75 33.02
N GLY A 386 9.40 -7.16 32.29
CA GLY A 386 9.25 -7.95 31.08
C GLY A 386 8.88 -7.13 29.84
N THR A 387 9.36 -5.88 29.78
CA THR A 387 9.23 -5.00 28.62
C THR A 387 10.57 -4.92 27.90
N CYS A 388 10.56 -5.04 26.58
CA CYS A 388 11.74 -4.80 25.75
C CYS A 388 11.69 -3.38 25.19
N LEU A 389 12.76 -2.62 25.41
CA LEU A 389 12.93 -1.27 24.87
C LEU A 389 14.01 -1.30 23.81
N GLN A 390 13.82 -0.55 22.72
CA GLN A 390 14.87 -0.39 21.72
C GLN A 390 16.08 0.32 22.31
N CYS A 391 17.27 -0.07 21.87
CA CYS A 391 18.50 0.60 22.23
C CYS A 391 18.47 2.05 21.73
N PRO A 392 18.68 3.05 22.58
CA PRO A 392 18.66 4.44 22.16
C PRO A 392 19.79 4.74 21.16
N ALA A 393 19.63 5.81 20.38
CA ALA A 393 20.68 6.32 19.50
C ALA A 393 22.00 6.52 20.29
N GLY A 394 23.13 6.19 19.65
CA GLY A 394 24.46 6.12 20.29
C GLY A 394 24.76 4.80 20.99
N THR A 395 23.84 3.84 20.96
CA THR A 395 24.04 2.49 21.49
C THR A 395 23.60 1.42 20.49
N TYR A 396 24.09 0.20 20.67
CA TYR A 396 23.71 -0.98 19.88
C TYR A 396 23.64 -2.24 20.76
N GLN A 397 22.97 -3.29 20.30
CA GLN A 397 22.93 -4.57 21.01
C GLN A 397 22.84 -5.77 20.06
N PRO A 398 23.91 -6.55 19.87
CA PRO A 398 23.89 -7.71 18.97
C PRO A 398 23.22 -8.94 19.57
N ASP A 399 23.17 -9.04 20.90
CA ASP A 399 22.67 -10.22 21.59
C ASP A 399 21.22 -10.07 22.06
N ASP A 400 20.43 -11.07 21.73
CA ASP A 400 19.10 -11.24 22.29
C ASP A 400 19.18 -11.52 23.79
N GLY A 401 18.16 -11.10 24.51
CA GLY A 401 18.10 -11.34 25.96
C GLY A 401 18.89 -10.36 26.81
N SER A 402 19.47 -9.35 26.19
CA SER A 402 20.30 -8.36 26.89
C SER A 402 19.49 -7.47 27.82
N THR A 403 20.10 -7.05 28.92
CA THR A 403 19.49 -6.15 29.92
C THR A 403 19.99 -4.71 29.81
N ARG A 404 20.93 -4.45 28.89
CA ARG A 404 21.52 -3.15 28.61
C ARG A 404 22.00 -3.09 27.16
N CYS A 405 22.21 -1.87 26.65
CA CYS A 405 22.82 -1.65 25.35
C CYS A 405 24.31 -1.34 25.48
N LEU A 406 25.08 -1.73 24.47
CA LEU A 406 26.50 -1.39 24.33
C LEU A 406 26.62 0.02 23.74
N LYS A 407 27.55 0.83 24.23
CA LYS A 407 27.82 2.14 23.64
C LYS A 407 28.56 1.98 22.31
N CYS A 408 28.21 2.80 21.33
CA CYS A 408 29.04 2.93 20.14
C CYS A 408 30.47 3.40 20.54
N PRO A 409 31.52 2.93 19.85
CA PRO A 409 32.89 3.38 20.04
C PRO A 409 33.10 4.89 19.88
N PHE A 410 34.25 5.40 20.32
CA PHE A 410 34.58 6.83 20.27
C PHE A 410 34.49 7.37 18.83
N ARG A 411 33.82 8.52 18.67
CA ARG A 411 33.53 9.22 17.39
C ARG A 411 32.51 8.57 16.45
N ILE A 412 31.91 7.43 16.79
CA ILE A 412 30.84 6.82 15.99
C ILE A 412 29.54 6.68 16.80
N SER A 413 28.38 6.79 16.17
CA SER A 413 27.06 6.70 16.82
C SER A 413 26.01 6.12 15.87
N SER A 414 25.08 5.32 16.42
CA SER A 414 23.82 5.01 15.75
C SER A 414 22.94 6.27 15.73
N THR A 415 22.33 6.59 14.58
CA THR A 415 21.47 7.78 14.43
C THR A 415 20.03 7.54 14.81
N GLU A 416 19.61 6.28 14.79
CA GLU A 416 18.25 5.86 15.11
C GLU A 416 18.29 4.80 16.23
N PRO A 417 17.23 4.72 17.06
CA PRO A 417 17.09 3.63 18.03
C PRO A 417 17.03 2.26 17.35
N GLY A 418 17.38 1.21 18.10
CA GLY A 418 17.26 -0.16 17.63
C GLY A 418 18.48 -0.72 16.90
N ALA A 419 19.63 -0.05 16.96
CA ALA A 419 20.84 -0.56 16.32
C ALA A 419 21.22 -1.94 16.88
N VAL A 420 21.34 -2.92 16.00
CA VAL A 420 21.66 -4.31 16.32
C VAL A 420 23.16 -4.56 16.31
N ARG A 421 23.97 -3.75 15.64
CA ARG A 421 25.42 -4.02 15.47
C ARG A 421 26.27 -2.76 15.46
N GLU A 422 27.56 -2.92 15.75
CA GLU A 422 28.51 -1.80 15.80
C GLU A 422 28.67 -1.09 14.46
N SER A 423 28.61 -1.81 13.33
CA SER A 423 28.70 -1.18 12.00
C SER A 423 27.53 -0.24 11.65
N GLN A 424 26.45 -0.26 12.43
CA GLN A 424 25.38 0.74 12.34
C GLN A 424 25.71 2.02 13.13
N CYS A 425 26.72 1.97 13.99
CA CYS A 425 27.38 3.15 14.52
C CYS A 425 28.31 3.68 13.43
N ILE A 426 28.10 4.92 12.99
CA ILE A 426 28.99 5.52 12.00
C ILE A 426 29.52 6.85 12.48
N ASP A 427 30.58 7.32 11.83
CA ASP A 427 31.30 8.53 12.20
C ASP A 427 30.37 9.74 12.31
N ILE A 428 30.36 10.33 13.51
CA ILE A 428 29.61 11.53 13.87
C ILE A 428 30.58 12.64 14.29
N SER A 429 31.77 12.71 13.70
CA SER A 429 32.74 13.78 13.89
C SER A 429 32.08 15.16 13.67
N ILE A 430 31.58 15.72 14.77
CA ILE A 430 30.77 16.94 14.94
C ILE A 430 29.49 16.93 14.08
N PRO A 431 28.36 16.43 14.62
CA PRO A 431 27.12 16.39 13.87
C PRO A 431 26.50 17.80 13.73
N CYS A 432 25.85 18.06 12.59
CA CYS A 432 25.10 19.30 12.40
C CYS A 432 23.70 19.19 13.03
N GLN A 433 23.28 20.25 13.71
CA GLN A 433 21.85 20.45 14.03
C GLN A 433 21.05 20.70 12.75
N PRO A 434 19.71 20.57 12.74
CA PRO A 434 18.90 20.91 11.58
C PRO A 434 19.24 22.30 11.02
N PRO A 435 19.43 22.44 9.69
CA PRO A 435 19.80 23.72 9.09
C PRO A 435 18.70 24.77 9.30
N GLU A 436 19.11 25.98 9.63
CA GLU A 436 18.19 27.11 9.78
C GLU A 436 17.76 27.61 8.40
N ILE A 437 16.45 27.72 8.17
CA ILE A 437 15.90 28.07 6.86
C ILE A 437 15.70 29.58 6.79
N THR A 438 16.64 30.25 6.13
CA THR A 438 16.59 31.71 5.92
C THR A 438 16.05 32.10 4.55
N THR A 439 16.03 31.17 3.59
CA THR A 439 15.53 31.39 2.23
C THR A 439 14.01 31.57 2.21
N LYS A 440 13.53 32.68 1.64
CA LYS A 440 12.10 33.01 1.57
C LYS A 440 11.32 31.94 0.78
N ARG A 441 10.23 31.43 1.39
CA ARG A 441 9.36 30.34 0.85
C ARG A 441 10.03 28.98 0.69
N ALA A 442 11.22 28.79 1.26
CA ALA A 442 11.82 27.47 1.35
C ALA A 442 11.14 26.64 2.45
N GLN A 443 11.10 25.33 2.24
CA GLN A 443 10.56 24.36 3.18
C GLN A 443 11.56 23.26 3.46
N ALA A 444 11.70 22.88 4.73
CA ALA A 444 12.42 21.68 5.11
C ALA A 444 11.61 20.44 4.73
N PRO A 445 12.27 19.29 4.50
CA PRO A 445 11.62 18.00 4.43
C PRO A 445 10.66 17.76 5.61
N LYS A 446 9.54 17.08 5.36
CA LYS A 446 8.53 16.76 6.39
C LYS A 446 9.09 15.94 7.57
N LEU A 447 10.16 15.18 7.32
CA LEU A 447 10.88 14.42 8.33
C LEU A 447 12.31 14.93 8.41
N MET A 448 12.63 15.66 9.47
CA MET A 448 13.99 16.12 9.76
C MET A 448 14.61 15.21 10.82
N LYS A 449 15.89 14.89 10.66
CA LYS A 449 16.65 14.20 11.71
C LYS A 449 17.00 15.20 12.82
N ASN A 450 17.12 14.73 14.05
CA ASN A 450 17.59 15.58 15.15
C ASN A 450 19.08 15.95 15.02
N LEU A 451 19.86 15.12 14.33
CA LEU A 451 21.29 15.31 14.07
C LEU A 451 21.65 14.75 12.69
N TYR A 452 22.53 15.44 11.97
CA TYR A 452 23.05 15.06 10.65
C TYR A 452 24.54 14.76 10.73
N ARG A 453 24.99 13.75 9.99
CA ARG A 453 26.40 13.34 9.95
C ARG A 453 27.18 14.19 8.95
N THR A 454 28.49 14.31 9.13
CA THR A 454 29.37 14.93 8.11
C THR A 454 29.24 14.15 6.79
N GLY A 455 29.00 14.87 5.69
CA GLY A 455 28.68 14.31 4.37
C GLY A 455 27.19 14.00 4.13
N GLU A 456 26.34 14.03 5.16
CA GLU A 456 24.89 13.93 4.94
C GLU A 456 24.33 15.25 4.39
N THR A 457 23.45 15.12 3.42
CA THR A 457 22.84 16.26 2.75
C THR A 457 21.37 16.43 3.11
N VAL A 458 20.92 17.67 3.28
CA VAL A 458 19.50 18.04 3.33
C VAL A 458 19.18 18.79 2.06
N MET A 459 18.16 18.32 1.35
CA MET A 459 17.60 19.04 0.21
C MET A 459 16.44 19.90 0.69
N LEU A 460 16.59 21.21 0.61
CA LEU A 460 15.52 22.15 0.91
C LEU A 460 14.57 22.24 -0.29
N GLY A 461 13.27 22.14 -0.02
CA GLY A 461 12.22 22.32 -1.02
C GLY A 461 11.69 23.74 -1.02
N CYS A 462 10.68 23.99 -1.85
CA CYS A 462 9.94 25.24 -1.87
C CYS A 462 8.46 24.99 -1.54
N GLU A 463 7.78 26.02 -1.03
CA GLU A 463 6.32 26.02 -0.85
C GLU A 463 5.59 25.61 -2.15
N PRO A 464 4.40 24.99 -2.05
CA PRO A 464 3.58 24.68 -3.22
C PRO A 464 3.42 25.88 -4.17
N GLY A 465 3.66 25.65 -5.47
CA GLY A 465 3.64 26.69 -6.50
C GLY A 465 5.01 27.33 -6.80
N TYR A 466 6.09 26.83 -6.20
CA TYR A 466 7.47 27.24 -6.47
C TYR A 466 8.37 26.00 -6.70
N ARG A 467 9.32 26.10 -7.63
CA ARG A 467 10.43 25.16 -7.84
C ARG A 467 11.71 25.70 -7.21
N VAL A 468 12.60 24.79 -6.85
CA VAL A 468 13.98 25.11 -6.46
C VAL A 468 14.73 25.55 -7.72
N ALA A 469 15.26 26.76 -7.73
CA ALA A 469 16.21 27.25 -8.73
C ALA A 469 17.58 27.46 -8.06
N GLY A 470 18.64 26.83 -8.61
CA GLY A 470 19.95 26.73 -7.97
C GLY A 470 20.15 25.42 -7.18
N ASN A 471 21.19 25.34 -6.34
CA ASN A 471 21.47 24.13 -5.56
C ASN A 471 20.85 24.22 -4.16
N GLY A 472 19.69 23.58 -3.99
CA GLY A 472 18.99 23.51 -2.70
C GLY A 472 19.57 22.49 -1.72
N THR A 473 20.63 21.78 -2.11
CA THR A 473 21.29 20.76 -1.30
C THR A 473 22.31 21.41 -0.39
N GLN A 474 22.14 21.25 0.91
CA GLN A 474 23.14 21.60 1.91
C GLN A 474 23.78 20.32 2.43
N GLU A 475 25.10 20.30 2.55
CA GLU A 475 25.89 19.19 3.09
C GLU A 475 26.42 19.58 4.46
N CYS A 476 26.35 18.66 5.42
CA CYS A 476 26.93 18.87 6.74
C CYS A 476 28.45 18.65 6.69
N ASN A 477 29.22 19.64 7.13
CA ASN A 477 30.67 19.61 7.23
C ASN A 477 31.11 19.98 8.66
N GLU A 478 31.38 18.96 9.48
CA GLU A 478 31.94 19.12 10.84
C GLU A 478 31.19 20.16 11.70
N GLY A 479 29.85 20.07 11.74
CA GLY A 479 28.98 20.94 12.52
C GLY A 479 28.46 22.18 11.79
N ASN A 480 28.93 22.45 10.57
CA ASN A 480 28.47 23.55 9.73
C ASN A 480 27.80 23.05 8.44
N TRP A 481 26.73 23.70 8.01
CA TRP A 481 26.11 23.43 6.71
C TRP A 481 26.81 24.20 5.60
N THR A 482 27.00 23.57 4.43
CA THR A 482 27.41 24.30 3.22
C THR A 482 26.37 25.35 2.86
N THR A 483 26.83 26.52 2.42
CA THR A 483 25.93 27.57 1.94
C THR A 483 25.21 27.11 0.66
N SER A 484 23.88 27.18 0.67
CA SER A 484 23.06 26.97 -0.53
C SER A 484 22.75 28.29 -1.23
N ASP A 485 22.91 28.35 -2.54
CA ASP A 485 22.60 29.50 -3.39
C ASP A 485 21.19 29.46 -4.00
N PHE A 486 20.36 28.50 -3.59
CA PHE A 486 19.03 28.34 -4.15
C PHE A 486 18.05 29.44 -3.74
N TYR A 487 17.10 29.67 -4.64
CA TYR A 487 15.90 30.46 -4.38
C TYR A 487 14.66 29.75 -4.93
N CYS A 488 13.51 30.08 -4.36
CA CYS A 488 12.24 29.51 -4.79
C CYS A 488 11.67 30.32 -5.97
N GLU A 489 11.81 29.76 -7.17
CA GLU A 489 11.31 30.32 -8.42
C GLU A 489 9.88 29.84 -8.68
N LYS A 490 9.01 30.70 -9.19
CA LYS A 490 7.60 30.36 -9.37
C LYS A 490 7.39 29.56 -10.67
N THR A 491 6.74 28.39 -10.61
CA THR A 491 6.55 27.48 -11.77
C THR A 491 5.44 27.91 -12.73
N CYS A 492 4.34 28.46 -12.21
CA CYS A 492 3.35 29.18 -13.01
C CYS A 492 3.47 30.68 -12.72
N PHE A 493 3.91 31.49 -13.68
CA PHE A 493 3.99 32.95 -13.47
C PHE A 493 2.62 33.50 -13.03
N PRO A 494 2.53 34.32 -11.95
CA PRO A 494 1.27 34.94 -11.57
C PRO A 494 0.73 35.73 -12.78
N PRO A 495 -0.57 35.67 -13.08
CA PRO A 495 -1.67 35.23 -12.21
C PRO A 495 -2.07 33.74 -12.27
N TRP A 496 -1.28 32.84 -12.86
CA TRP A 496 -1.65 31.42 -13.02
C TRP A 496 -1.41 30.59 -11.74
N SER A 497 -2.27 29.59 -11.49
CA SER A 497 -2.22 28.64 -10.35
C SER A 497 -1.94 27.22 -10.83
N GLU A 498 -1.17 26.40 -10.10
CA GLU A 498 -0.74 25.07 -10.55
C GLU A 498 -1.51 23.90 -9.91
N LEU A 499 -1.87 22.89 -10.70
CA LEU A 499 -2.26 21.55 -10.24
C LEU A 499 -1.79 20.48 -11.24
N LYS A 500 -1.24 19.35 -10.77
CA LYS A 500 -0.83 18.19 -11.60
C LYS A 500 -0.06 18.55 -12.89
N LYS A 501 0.96 19.42 -12.79
CA LYS A 501 1.77 19.91 -13.93
C LYS A 501 1.01 20.74 -14.98
N ARG A 502 -0.12 21.34 -14.61
CA ARG A 502 -0.88 22.30 -15.44
C ARG A 502 -1.06 23.62 -14.71
N CYS A 503 -1.08 24.71 -15.47
CA CYS A 503 -1.35 26.07 -14.99
C CYS A 503 -2.78 26.47 -15.33
N TYR A 504 -3.48 27.07 -14.37
CA TYR A 504 -4.89 27.46 -14.42
C TYR A 504 -5.05 28.96 -14.17
N LEU A 505 -5.92 29.63 -14.93
CA LEU A 505 -6.21 31.04 -14.75
C LEU A 505 -7.71 31.31 -14.91
N VAL A 506 -8.32 31.92 -13.90
CA VAL A 506 -9.70 32.42 -13.99
C VAL A 506 -9.72 33.69 -14.82
N ILE A 507 -10.60 33.75 -15.82
CA ILE A 507 -10.81 34.93 -16.65
C ILE A 507 -12.30 35.25 -16.77
N GLU A 508 -12.62 36.53 -16.91
CA GLU A 508 -13.97 36.96 -17.29
C GLU A 508 -14.22 36.71 -18.78
N ALA A 509 -15.37 36.12 -19.12
CA ALA A 509 -15.79 35.99 -20.51
C ALA A 509 -16.40 37.32 -20.98
N PRO A 510 -15.97 37.87 -22.12
CA PRO A 510 -16.38 39.21 -22.56
C PRO A 510 -17.84 39.27 -23.01
N THR A 511 -18.45 38.13 -23.35
CA THR A 511 -19.87 38.01 -23.67
C THR A 511 -20.43 36.73 -23.04
N HIS A 512 -21.75 36.58 -23.09
CA HIS A 512 -22.48 35.40 -22.64
C HIS A 512 -22.35 34.18 -23.55
N ARG A 513 -21.42 34.19 -24.52
CA ARG A 513 -21.22 33.11 -25.48
C ARG A 513 -20.04 32.24 -25.10
N TRP A 514 -20.24 30.93 -25.12
CA TRP A 514 -19.19 29.94 -24.86
C TRP A 514 -17.97 30.11 -25.78
N LYS A 515 -18.21 30.42 -27.07
CA LYS A 515 -17.14 30.60 -28.08
C LYS A 515 -16.20 31.76 -27.72
N ASP A 516 -16.72 32.82 -27.10
CA ASP A 516 -15.92 33.99 -26.73
C ASP A 516 -15.03 33.70 -25.51
N ALA A 517 -15.52 32.88 -24.56
CA ALA A 517 -14.71 32.36 -23.46
C ALA A 517 -13.56 31.48 -23.98
N SER A 518 -13.87 30.56 -24.91
CA SER A 518 -12.89 29.70 -25.57
C SER A 518 -11.82 30.49 -26.33
N ALA A 519 -12.24 31.48 -27.14
CA ALA A 519 -11.33 32.35 -27.87
C ALA A 519 -10.39 33.15 -26.96
N LYS A 520 -10.83 33.52 -25.75
CA LYS A 520 -9.98 34.24 -24.79
C LYS A 520 -8.92 33.34 -24.15
N CYS A 521 -9.24 32.08 -23.86
CA CYS A 521 -8.20 31.12 -23.45
C CYS A 521 -7.21 30.85 -24.58
N LEU A 522 -7.66 30.71 -25.82
CA LEU A 522 -6.77 30.52 -26.97
C LEU A 522 -5.79 31.68 -27.16
N LYS A 523 -6.23 32.94 -26.95
CA LYS A 523 -5.34 34.13 -26.96
C LYS A 523 -4.24 34.09 -25.91
N LEU A 524 -4.43 33.33 -24.83
CA LEU A 524 -3.44 33.14 -23.77
C LEU A 524 -2.55 31.91 -24.00
N SER A 525 -2.58 31.34 -25.21
CA SER A 525 -1.90 30.07 -25.55
C SER A 525 -2.30 28.94 -24.59
N SER A 526 -3.59 28.87 -24.29
CA SER A 526 -4.23 27.92 -23.37
C SER A 526 -5.57 27.46 -23.95
N HIS A 527 -6.21 26.47 -23.35
CA HIS A 527 -7.59 26.09 -23.68
C HIS A 527 -8.50 26.25 -22.46
N MET A 528 -9.80 26.11 -22.63
CA MET A 528 -10.72 26.07 -21.49
C MET A 528 -10.49 24.80 -20.66
N ILE A 529 -10.84 24.87 -19.39
CA ILE A 529 -10.69 23.77 -18.44
C ILE A 529 -11.34 22.47 -18.92
N THR A 530 -10.60 21.38 -18.77
CA THR A 530 -11.07 20.00 -18.80
C THR A 530 -11.01 19.41 -17.40
N ILE A 531 -12.03 18.63 -17.03
CA ILE A 531 -12.15 18.05 -15.70
C ILE A 531 -12.31 16.53 -15.84
N SER A 532 -11.27 15.81 -15.44
CA SER A 532 -11.17 14.35 -15.56
C SER A 532 -11.25 13.64 -14.19
N SER A 533 -11.21 14.39 -13.09
CA SER A 533 -11.21 13.84 -11.74
C SER A 533 -11.93 14.74 -10.73
N GLU A 534 -12.34 14.15 -9.61
CA GLU A 534 -12.93 14.87 -8.47
C GLU A 534 -11.99 15.95 -7.92
N GLU A 535 -10.70 15.65 -7.81
CA GLU A 535 -9.67 16.59 -7.34
C GLU A 535 -9.58 17.85 -8.23
N GLU A 536 -9.64 17.69 -9.55
CA GLU A 536 -9.66 18.82 -10.49
C GLU A 536 -10.95 19.65 -10.39
N ASN A 537 -12.08 18.98 -10.14
CA ASN A 537 -13.35 19.64 -9.94
C ASN A 537 -13.35 20.49 -8.66
N GLU A 538 -12.87 19.92 -7.55
CA GLU A 538 -12.72 20.63 -6.27
C GLU A 538 -11.75 21.81 -6.38
N PHE A 539 -10.59 21.59 -6.97
CA PHE A 539 -9.59 22.65 -7.19
C PHE A 539 -10.18 23.81 -8.03
N THR A 540 -10.88 23.48 -9.12
CA THR A 540 -11.51 24.49 -9.99
C THR A 540 -12.54 25.32 -9.22
N GLY A 541 -13.40 24.67 -8.44
CA GLY A 541 -14.38 25.35 -7.60
C GLY A 541 -13.74 26.26 -6.55
N GLN A 542 -12.67 25.83 -5.89
CA GLN A 542 -11.93 26.64 -4.92
C GLN A 542 -11.25 27.85 -5.58
N LEU A 543 -10.59 27.63 -6.72
CA LEU A 543 -9.90 28.68 -7.47
C LEU A 543 -10.87 29.79 -7.90
N VAL A 544 -12.05 29.41 -8.39
CA VAL A 544 -13.09 30.36 -8.76
C VAL A 544 -13.66 31.08 -7.55
N LYS A 545 -13.94 30.36 -6.46
CA LYS A 545 -14.47 30.98 -5.23
C LYS A 545 -13.58 32.13 -4.75
N VAL A 546 -12.26 31.93 -4.71
CA VAL A 546 -11.29 32.97 -4.34
C VAL A 546 -11.36 34.15 -5.31
N TYR A 547 -11.40 33.89 -6.62
CA TYR A 547 -11.50 34.95 -7.63
C TYR A 547 -12.77 35.80 -7.47
N LEU A 548 -13.92 35.17 -7.16
CA LEU A 548 -15.19 35.87 -6.96
C LEU A 548 -15.18 36.75 -5.72
N GLU A 549 -14.60 36.26 -4.62
CA GLU A 549 -14.42 37.02 -3.38
C GLU A 549 -13.51 38.24 -3.60
N GLU A 550 -12.38 38.07 -4.30
CA GLU A 550 -11.44 39.15 -4.62
C GLU A 550 -12.04 40.23 -5.52
N LYS A 551 -12.79 39.83 -6.56
CA LYS A 551 -13.40 40.75 -7.53
C LYS A 551 -14.74 41.32 -7.09
N LYS A 552 -15.29 40.87 -5.96
CA LYS A 552 -16.64 41.23 -5.47
C LYS A 552 -17.71 41.02 -6.54
N LEU A 553 -17.60 39.93 -7.29
CA LEU A 553 -18.55 39.57 -8.35
C LEU A 553 -19.76 38.84 -7.75
N GLY A 554 -20.97 39.26 -8.15
CA GLY A 554 -22.24 38.69 -7.70
C GLY A 554 -22.61 37.39 -8.43
N GLN A 555 -23.87 37.28 -8.90
CA GLN A 555 -24.34 36.11 -9.63
C GLN A 555 -23.58 35.94 -10.95
N VAL A 556 -22.77 34.88 -11.02
CA VAL A 556 -21.92 34.51 -12.15
C VAL A 556 -21.96 33.00 -12.37
N GLN A 557 -21.84 32.61 -13.63
CA GLN A 557 -21.71 31.21 -14.05
C GLN A 557 -20.33 30.97 -14.64
N MET A 558 -19.82 29.75 -14.55
CA MET A 558 -18.51 29.39 -15.09
C MET A 558 -18.65 28.46 -16.29
N TRP A 559 -18.19 28.87 -17.46
CA TRP A 559 -18.12 27.98 -18.62
C TRP A 559 -17.07 26.89 -18.45
N LEU A 560 -17.44 25.65 -18.74
CA LEU A 560 -16.54 24.51 -18.87
C LEU A 560 -16.09 24.34 -20.32
N GLY A 561 -14.94 23.71 -20.54
CA GLY A 561 -14.48 23.31 -21.86
C GLY A 561 -15.27 22.16 -22.49
N LEU A 562 -16.45 21.81 -21.98
CA LEU A 562 -17.23 20.65 -22.38
C LEU A 562 -18.47 21.06 -23.20
N ARG A 563 -18.61 20.51 -24.42
CA ARG A 563 -19.74 20.84 -25.32
C ARG A 563 -20.10 19.70 -26.28
N LYS A 564 -21.32 19.76 -26.85
CA LYS A 564 -21.78 18.98 -28.00
C LYS A 564 -21.58 19.78 -29.29
N LEU A 565 -21.25 19.10 -30.40
CA LEU A 565 -21.20 19.73 -31.73
C LEU A 565 -22.58 19.86 -32.37
N HIS A 566 -23.47 18.90 -32.11
CA HIS A 566 -24.83 18.85 -32.63
C HIS A 566 -25.78 18.28 -31.56
N ALA A 567 -27.09 18.55 -31.66
CA ALA A 567 -28.08 18.18 -30.64
C ALA A 567 -28.17 16.67 -30.35
N LYS A 568 -27.85 15.81 -31.33
CA LYS A 568 -27.81 14.35 -31.18
C LYS A 568 -26.41 13.80 -30.86
N GLY A 569 -25.41 14.66 -30.71
CA GLY A 569 -24.01 14.27 -30.45
C GLY A 569 -23.70 14.10 -28.97
N HIS A 570 -22.53 13.51 -28.70
CA HIS A 570 -21.99 13.37 -27.35
C HIS A 570 -21.21 14.62 -26.92
N PHE A 571 -21.12 14.84 -25.61
CA PHE A 571 -20.25 15.88 -25.06
C PHE A 571 -18.77 15.52 -25.27
N ARG A 572 -17.98 16.52 -25.67
CA ARG A 572 -16.52 16.44 -25.82
C ARG A 572 -15.86 17.65 -25.19
N TRP A 573 -14.67 17.43 -24.65
CA TRP A 573 -13.82 18.48 -24.11
C TRP A 573 -13.14 19.28 -25.23
N VAL A 574 -12.66 20.48 -24.92
CA VAL A 574 -11.96 21.37 -25.88
C VAL A 574 -10.64 20.81 -26.38
N ASP A 575 -10.05 19.85 -25.68
CA ASP A 575 -8.86 19.11 -26.12
C ASP A 575 -9.19 17.96 -27.09
N GLY A 576 -10.48 17.75 -27.37
CA GLY A 576 -11.00 16.72 -28.26
C GLY A 576 -11.36 15.41 -27.58
N SER A 577 -11.01 15.22 -26.31
CA SER A 577 -11.31 14.00 -25.55
C SER A 577 -12.83 13.83 -25.31
N PRO A 578 -13.34 12.58 -25.34
CA PRO A 578 -14.74 12.32 -25.01
C PRO A 578 -15.00 12.49 -23.50
N LEU A 579 -16.25 12.77 -23.13
CA LEU A 579 -16.64 12.77 -21.71
C LEU A 579 -16.74 11.34 -21.19
N GLU A 580 -15.63 10.81 -20.69
CA GLU A 580 -15.54 9.45 -20.15
C GLU A 580 -15.00 9.47 -18.70
N GLY A 581 -15.57 8.64 -17.84
CA GLY A 581 -15.16 8.54 -16.43
C GLY A 581 -15.88 9.52 -15.51
N TYR A 582 -15.19 10.57 -15.07
CA TYR A 582 -15.70 11.49 -14.06
C TYR A 582 -16.73 12.47 -14.66
N THR A 583 -17.88 12.58 -13.99
CA THR A 583 -18.84 13.65 -14.24
C THR A 583 -19.36 14.19 -12.92
N ASN A 584 -19.70 15.47 -12.89
CA ASN A 584 -20.30 16.08 -11.71
C ASN A 584 -21.58 16.86 -12.02
N TRP A 585 -22.41 16.30 -12.90
CA TRP A 585 -23.73 16.85 -13.22
C TRP A 585 -24.60 17.02 -11.98
N THR A 586 -25.44 18.05 -11.98
CA THR A 586 -26.53 18.15 -11.01
C THR A 586 -27.55 17.04 -11.23
N PRO A 587 -28.31 16.63 -10.20
CA PRO A 587 -29.36 15.64 -10.38
C PRO A 587 -30.35 16.06 -11.47
N GLY A 588 -30.52 15.21 -12.49
CA GLY A 588 -31.39 15.47 -13.65
C GLY A 588 -30.68 16.03 -14.88
N GLU A 589 -29.40 16.39 -14.77
CA GLU A 589 -28.58 16.88 -15.89
C GLU A 589 -27.65 15.79 -16.44
N PRO A 590 -27.22 15.87 -17.71
CA PRO A 590 -27.60 16.88 -18.70
C PRO A 590 -28.99 16.61 -19.30
N ASN A 591 -29.87 17.62 -19.30
CA ASN A 591 -31.27 17.48 -19.69
C ASN A 591 -31.54 17.89 -21.15
N ASN A 592 -30.60 18.58 -21.80
CA ASN A 592 -30.71 19.08 -23.17
C ASN A 592 -32.01 19.87 -23.44
N SER A 593 -32.32 20.87 -22.60
CA SER A 593 -33.59 21.60 -22.64
C SER A 593 -33.87 22.18 -24.02
N ASN A 594 -35.08 21.90 -24.54
CA ASN A 594 -35.53 22.28 -25.88
C ASN A 594 -34.59 21.85 -27.05
N GLY A 595 -33.67 20.90 -26.81
CA GLY A 595 -32.70 20.42 -27.79
C GLY A 595 -31.61 21.44 -28.15
N ARG A 596 -31.39 22.46 -27.31
CA ARG A 596 -30.48 23.60 -27.61
C ARG A 596 -29.33 23.75 -26.62
N GLU A 597 -29.24 22.90 -25.61
CA GLU A 597 -28.22 22.99 -24.56
C GLU A 597 -26.99 22.17 -24.95
N LEU A 598 -26.18 22.78 -25.80
CA LEU A 598 -25.00 22.15 -26.38
C LEU A 598 -23.72 22.49 -25.61
N CYS A 599 -23.75 23.38 -24.63
CA CYS A 599 -22.58 23.76 -23.84
C CYS A 599 -22.79 23.40 -22.37
N SER A 600 -21.75 23.47 -21.56
CA SER A 600 -21.85 23.17 -20.13
C SER A 600 -21.18 24.23 -19.27
N GLU A 601 -21.73 24.38 -18.07
CA GLU A 601 -21.25 25.31 -17.04
C GLU A 601 -21.09 24.59 -15.70
N MET A 602 -20.25 25.14 -14.84
CA MET A 602 -20.16 24.81 -13.43
C MET A 602 -20.87 25.90 -12.62
N LEU A 603 -21.76 25.47 -11.73
CA LEU A 603 -22.50 26.33 -10.83
C LEU A 603 -21.57 26.86 -9.72
N VAL A 604 -21.16 28.12 -9.84
CA VAL A 604 -20.19 28.76 -8.92
C VAL A 604 -20.79 29.88 -8.07
N SER A 605 -22.06 30.24 -8.32
CA SER A 605 -22.81 31.19 -7.50
C SER A 605 -24.26 30.73 -7.30
N GLY A 606 -24.87 31.11 -6.17
CA GLY A 606 -26.21 30.67 -5.77
C GLY A 606 -26.22 29.84 -4.47
N LYS A 607 -27.38 29.33 -4.08
CA LYS A 607 -27.58 28.57 -2.82
C LYS A 607 -27.59 27.05 -2.98
N SER A 608 -27.79 26.52 -4.19
CA SER A 608 -27.98 25.10 -4.43
C SER A 608 -26.97 24.57 -5.44
N TRP A 609 -26.48 23.35 -5.20
CA TRP A 609 -25.65 22.58 -6.14
C TRP A 609 -24.34 23.27 -6.59
N LEU A 610 -23.75 24.09 -5.74
CA LEU A 610 -22.43 24.68 -5.99
C LEU A 610 -21.40 23.59 -6.34
N ASN A 611 -20.49 23.93 -7.23
CA ASN A 611 -19.43 23.07 -7.75
C ASN A 611 -19.90 21.87 -8.60
N ARG A 612 -21.17 21.85 -9.04
CA ARG A 612 -21.75 20.84 -9.94
C ARG A 612 -22.03 21.42 -11.33
N TRP A 613 -22.25 20.56 -12.32
CA TRP A 613 -22.35 20.93 -13.73
C TRP A 613 -23.80 20.95 -14.21
N ASN A 614 -24.05 21.82 -15.18
CA ASN A 614 -25.32 21.96 -15.88
C ASN A 614 -25.07 22.10 -17.39
N ASP A 615 -25.90 21.52 -18.25
CA ASP A 615 -25.87 21.86 -19.67
C ASP A 615 -26.76 23.07 -19.95
N VAL A 616 -26.29 23.95 -20.83
CA VAL A 616 -26.94 25.21 -21.14
C VAL A 616 -26.75 25.55 -22.61
N ASN A 617 -27.59 26.45 -23.12
CA ASN A 617 -27.45 26.96 -24.47
C ASN A 617 -26.20 27.85 -24.54
N CYS A 618 -25.35 27.56 -25.54
CA CYS A 618 -24.05 28.17 -25.76
C CYS A 618 -24.07 29.69 -25.92
N ASP A 619 -25.24 30.28 -26.24
CA ASP A 619 -25.41 31.70 -26.51
C ASP A 619 -26.27 32.46 -25.49
N THR A 620 -26.79 31.79 -24.45
CA THR A 620 -27.75 32.39 -23.51
C THR A 620 -27.35 32.21 -22.04
N ALA A 621 -26.14 32.62 -21.66
CA ALA A 621 -25.93 32.91 -20.24
C ALA A 621 -26.60 34.26 -19.93
N GLY A 622 -27.78 34.29 -19.30
CA GLY A 622 -28.44 35.54 -18.88
C GLY A 622 -27.70 36.35 -17.79
N TYR A 623 -26.43 36.02 -17.51
CA TYR A 623 -25.61 36.48 -16.39
C TYR A 623 -24.14 36.59 -16.79
N LYS A 624 -23.38 37.44 -16.08
CA LYS A 624 -21.92 37.54 -16.27
C LYS A 624 -21.27 36.16 -16.18
N SER A 625 -20.45 35.82 -17.17
CA SER A 625 -19.80 34.52 -17.28
C SER A 625 -18.29 34.64 -17.05
N ILE A 626 -17.73 33.64 -16.40
CA ILE A 626 -16.28 33.46 -16.26
C ILE A 626 -15.88 32.11 -16.87
N THR A 627 -14.60 31.87 -17.05
CA THR A 627 -14.08 30.53 -17.35
C THR A 627 -12.70 30.37 -16.74
N VAL A 628 -12.23 29.13 -16.66
CA VAL A 628 -10.86 28.80 -16.27
C VAL A 628 -10.13 28.35 -17.52
N CYS A 629 -9.02 29.01 -17.82
CA CYS A 629 -8.11 28.57 -18.85
C CYS A 629 -7.04 27.67 -18.25
N GLU A 630 -6.64 26.62 -18.96
CA GLU A 630 -5.54 25.75 -18.57
C GLU A 630 -4.50 25.56 -19.68
N LYS A 631 -3.25 25.31 -19.28
CA LYS A 631 -2.14 24.98 -20.18
C LYS A 631 -1.12 24.07 -19.47
N PRO A 632 -0.35 23.23 -20.19
CA PRO A 632 0.72 22.46 -19.59
C PRO A 632 1.86 23.36 -19.10
N LEU A 633 2.63 22.90 -18.10
CA LEU A 633 3.93 23.47 -17.78
C LEU A 633 4.85 23.32 -19.00
N ARG A 634 5.44 24.43 -19.48
CA ARG A 634 6.51 24.37 -20.49
C ARG A 634 7.81 23.99 -19.77
N GLU A 635 8.51 22.97 -20.28
CA GLU A 635 9.89 22.71 -19.91
C GLU A 635 10.79 23.71 -20.66
N GLY A 636 11.40 24.66 -19.94
CA GLY A 636 12.50 25.49 -20.44
C GLY A 636 12.15 26.85 -21.01
N ASP A 637 11.75 27.80 -20.14
CA ASP A 637 12.16 29.21 -20.27
C ASP A 637 13.12 29.54 -19.13
#